data_AF-A0A8J4WC77-F1
#
_entry.id   AF-A0A8J4WC77-F1
#
_cell.length_a   1.000
_cell.length_b   1.000
_cell.length_c   1.000
_cell.angle_alpha   90.00
_cell.angle_beta   90.00
_cell.angle_gamma   90.00
#
_symmetry.space_group_name_H-M   'P 1'
#
loop_
_entity.id
_entity.type
_entity.pdbx_description
1 polymer ?
#
loop_
_entity_poly.entity_id
_entity_poly.type
_entity_poly.pdbx_seq_one_letter_code
_entity_poly.pdbx_strand_id
1 'polypeptide(L)'
;MIQFENVSKQYPDGTHALRQVNLNINKGELFVMIGPSGCGKTTMLKMINRLIDRTDGTVRINGRPIDEYNIHELRWNIGYVLQQIALFPHMTIAENIAVVPELRKWKSEQIKERVHTLLDMVGLKGTTYSDRKPAELSGGQQQRIGVLRALAADPEIVLMDEPFSALDPISREKLQDDILDIQRQMKKTIVFVTHDIQEAMKLGDRICIMKDGQVLQVGTPEELIQQPANEFVRDFVGSPGSDRSSQPVSGGGTIERKGQLLSALLEHIQISFIALFFAVLIAIPLGIYLTRKPRVAEPIIGVTAVLQTIPSLALLGLLIPLFGIGTLPAIIALVVYALLPVLRNTYTGISEVDPSMVEAANAMGMNSRQRLTKVELPLAMPVIMAGIRTAMVLIVGTATLAALIGAGGLGKLILLGIDRNDTALIILGAIPAALLAILFDVLLRQFQRISFRKTMITLGTLALVAVLVITIPWLSRGGQKDLVIAGKLGAEPEILINMYKLLIEKDTDLKVELKPGLGKTPFLFNALKSGDIDIYPEFTGTAISEFMKETAVSTDRKEVYEQAKDGMLSQFNMVLLNPMDYNNTYTLAVPQKVADQFNLKTISDLKSVQQQIKAGFTLEFSDREDGYVGIQKKYGIKFPNVATMEPKLRYAAVQRGDINLLDAYSTDSELRQYKLVVLEDDQGLFPPYQGTPLLRKETADQYPQLVEVLNQLAGRITDDEMRQMNYEVNVNGASPQQVATDYLQKAGLL
;
A
#
# COMPACT_ATOMS: atom_id res chain seq x y z
N MET A 1 -4.64 -46.40 34.20
CA MET A 1 -5.20 -45.44 33.23
C MET A 1 -4.10 -44.95 32.31
N ILE A 2 -3.11 -44.24 32.85
CA ILE A 2 -1.93 -43.75 32.14
C ILE A 2 -0.71 -44.52 32.69
N GLN A 3 0.14 -45.03 31.80
CA GLN A 3 1.32 -45.81 32.18
C GLN A 3 2.56 -45.27 31.46
N PHE A 4 3.67 -45.13 32.18
CA PHE A 4 5.00 -44.84 31.68
C PHE A 4 5.87 -46.09 31.87
N GLU A 5 6.49 -46.57 30.80
CA GLU A 5 7.37 -47.75 30.75
C GLU A 5 8.77 -47.30 30.30
N ASN A 6 9.72 -47.22 31.24
CA ASN A 6 11.13 -46.81 31.04
C ASN A 6 11.32 -45.46 30.30
N VAL A 7 10.40 -44.51 30.47
CA VAL A 7 10.34 -43.31 29.63
C VAL A 7 11.49 -42.33 29.92
N SER A 8 12.18 -41.93 28.85
CA SER A 8 13.33 -41.02 28.93
C SER A 8 13.21 -39.83 27.98
N LYS A 9 13.78 -38.69 28.37
CA LYS A 9 13.84 -37.47 27.54
C LYS A 9 15.21 -36.85 27.59
N GLN A 10 15.78 -36.68 26.40
CA GLN A 10 16.87 -35.76 26.11
C GLN A 10 16.36 -34.67 25.15
N TYR A 11 16.80 -33.43 25.37
CA TYR A 11 16.60 -32.31 24.45
C TYR A 11 17.83 -32.14 23.53
N PRO A 12 17.73 -31.42 22.39
CA PRO A 12 18.83 -31.32 21.39
C PRO A 12 20.09 -30.59 21.88
N ASP A 13 20.01 -29.89 23.01
CA ASP A 13 21.10 -29.27 23.76
C ASP A 13 21.90 -30.27 24.63
N GLY A 14 21.41 -31.52 24.74
CA GLY A 14 21.94 -32.57 25.61
C GLY A 14 21.20 -32.73 26.94
N THR A 15 20.24 -31.86 27.28
CA THR A 15 19.59 -31.83 28.60
C THR A 15 18.70 -33.06 28.83
N HIS A 16 19.07 -33.90 29.80
CA HIS A 16 18.31 -35.09 30.22
C HIS A 16 17.22 -34.72 31.24
N ALA A 17 16.01 -34.46 30.74
CA ALA A 17 14.86 -34.03 31.54
C ALA A 17 14.06 -35.17 32.18
N LEU A 18 14.17 -36.42 31.67
CA LEU A 18 13.58 -37.62 32.26
C LEU A 18 14.50 -38.83 32.06
N ARG A 19 14.62 -39.69 33.06
CA ARG A 19 15.58 -40.81 33.13
C ARG A 19 14.86 -42.11 33.52
N GLN A 20 14.51 -42.94 32.54
CA GLN A 20 13.89 -44.26 32.72
C GLN A 20 12.68 -44.27 33.69
N VAL A 21 11.80 -43.27 33.57
CA VAL A 21 10.65 -43.12 34.46
C VAL A 21 9.63 -44.23 34.22
N ASN A 22 9.29 -44.92 35.31
CA ASN A 22 8.21 -45.90 35.37
C ASN A 22 7.13 -45.39 36.33
N LEU A 23 5.88 -45.31 35.86
CA LEU A 23 4.78 -44.74 36.65
C LEU A 23 3.42 -45.29 36.16
N ASN A 24 2.49 -45.54 37.09
CA ASN A 24 1.08 -45.84 36.79
C ASN A 24 0.13 -44.90 37.55
N ILE A 25 -0.77 -44.28 36.80
CA ILE A 25 -1.87 -43.42 37.25
C ILE A 25 -3.18 -44.18 37.01
N ASN A 26 -4.02 -44.32 38.03
CA ASN A 26 -5.28 -45.07 37.97
C ASN A 26 -6.41 -44.26 37.31
N LYS A 27 -7.61 -44.83 37.18
CA LYS A 27 -8.75 -44.15 36.53
C LYS A 27 -9.58 -43.41 37.58
N GLY A 28 -9.78 -42.10 37.38
CA GLY A 28 -10.60 -41.25 38.25
C GLY A 28 -9.88 -40.65 39.47
N GLU A 29 -8.59 -40.94 39.68
CA GLU A 29 -7.80 -40.31 40.75
C GLU A 29 -7.32 -38.90 40.36
N LEU A 30 -7.18 -38.03 41.36
CA LEU A 30 -6.44 -36.77 41.31
C LEU A 30 -4.99 -37.04 41.71
N PHE A 31 -4.14 -37.27 40.70
CA PHE A 31 -2.75 -37.61 40.86
C PHE A 31 -1.87 -36.34 40.79
N VAL A 32 -1.17 -36.03 41.87
CA VAL A 32 -0.30 -34.83 41.96
C VAL A 32 1.16 -35.20 41.72
N MET A 33 1.86 -34.44 40.89
CA MET A 33 3.32 -34.46 40.76
C MET A 33 3.93 -33.18 41.36
N ILE A 34 4.80 -33.35 42.36
CA ILE A 34 5.47 -32.26 43.07
C ILE A 34 6.99 -32.41 42.99
N GLY A 35 7.71 -31.29 43.04
CA GLY A 35 9.16 -31.24 43.01
C GLY A 35 9.70 -29.89 42.56
N PRO A 36 11.03 -29.66 42.67
CA PRO A 36 11.65 -28.40 42.30
C PRO A 36 11.54 -28.10 40.79
N SER A 37 11.77 -26.85 40.43
CA SER A 37 11.80 -26.42 39.02
C SER A 37 12.81 -27.22 38.21
N GLY A 38 12.43 -27.62 36.99
CA GLY A 38 13.29 -28.40 36.08
C GLY A 38 13.29 -29.92 36.29
N CYS A 39 12.73 -30.48 37.37
CA CYS A 39 12.84 -31.93 37.66
C CYS A 39 12.04 -32.89 36.75
N GLY A 40 11.34 -32.37 35.72
CA GLY A 40 10.67 -33.16 34.69
C GLY A 40 9.14 -33.08 34.65
N LYS A 41 8.48 -32.51 35.68
CA LYS A 41 7.00 -32.51 35.86
C LYS A 41 6.22 -32.12 34.59
N THR A 42 6.45 -30.90 34.09
CA THR A 42 5.82 -30.35 32.88
C THR A 42 6.20 -31.13 31.61
N THR A 43 7.42 -31.66 31.54
CA THR A 43 7.84 -32.55 30.43
C THR A 43 6.99 -33.82 30.39
N MET A 44 6.65 -34.42 31.55
CA MET A 44 5.75 -35.58 31.61
C MET A 44 4.31 -35.23 31.19
N LEU A 45 3.74 -34.10 31.63
CA LEU A 45 2.41 -33.67 31.16
C LEU A 45 2.39 -33.49 29.63
N LYS A 46 3.39 -32.78 29.08
CA LYS A 46 3.51 -32.52 27.63
C LYS A 46 3.79 -33.79 26.81
N MET A 47 4.21 -34.90 27.44
CA MET A 47 4.26 -36.21 26.77
C MET A 47 2.89 -36.88 26.67
N ILE A 48 2.05 -36.81 27.70
CA ILE A 48 0.75 -37.51 27.74
C ILE A 48 -0.17 -37.07 26.58
N ASN A 49 -0.17 -35.77 26.23
CA ASN A 49 -0.92 -35.24 25.08
C ASN A 49 -0.09 -35.07 23.78
N ARG A 50 1.15 -35.60 23.76
CA ARG A 50 2.13 -35.49 22.66
C ARG A 50 2.40 -34.06 22.20
N LEU A 51 2.50 -33.09 23.11
CA LEU A 51 3.12 -31.79 22.81
C LEU A 51 4.65 -31.90 22.67
N ILE A 52 5.27 -32.82 23.42
CA ILE A 52 6.69 -33.12 23.36
C ILE A 52 6.86 -34.63 23.18
N ASP A 53 7.57 -35.04 22.12
CA ASP A 53 7.93 -36.44 21.91
C ASP A 53 9.06 -36.87 22.86
N ARG A 54 8.97 -38.11 23.33
CA ARG A 54 9.98 -38.79 24.16
C ARG A 54 11.21 -39.22 23.35
N THR A 55 12.31 -39.51 24.03
CA THR A 55 13.52 -40.06 23.41
C THR A 55 13.52 -41.58 23.42
N ASP A 56 13.02 -42.19 24.50
CA ASP A 56 12.92 -43.64 24.66
C ASP A 56 11.77 -44.02 25.62
N GLY A 57 11.44 -45.31 25.69
CA GLY A 57 10.36 -45.90 26.48
C GLY A 57 8.99 -45.83 25.81
N THR A 58 7.93 -46.24 26.52
CA THR A 58 6.54 -46.21 26.03
C THR A 58 5.63 -45.48 27.02
N VAL A 59 4.71 -44.66 26.50
CA VAL A 59 3.59 -44.11 27.28
C VAL A 59 2.30 -44.71 26.74
N ARG A 60 1.44 -45.23 27.62
CA ARG A 60 0.14 -45.81 27.29
C ARG A 60 -1.00 -45.06 27.93
N ILE A 61 -2.14 -45.01 27.26
CA ILE A 61 -3.43 -44.59 27.80
C ILE A 61 -4.42 -45.73 27.51
N ASN A 62 -5.19 -46.15 28.51
CA ASN A 62 -6.11 -47.31 28.42
C ASN A 62 -5.40 -48.58 27.85
N GLY A 63 -4.12 -48.78 28.20
CA GLY A 63 -3.27 -49.89 27.74
C GLY A 63 -2.67 -49.73 26.33
N ARG A 64 -3.18 -48.79 25.52
CA ARG A 64 -2.74 -48.53 24.15
C ARG A 64 -1.63 -47.47 24.11
N PRO A 65 -0.52 -47.67 23.37
CA PRO A 65 0.52 -46.65 23.18
C PRO A 65 -0.03 -45.35 22.60
N ILE A 66 0.41 -44.20 23.11
CA ILE A 66 -0.06 -42.88 22.66
C ILE A 66 0.27 -42.56 21.19
N ASP A 67 1.23 -43.28 20.61
CA ASP A 67 1.67 -43.10 19.22
C ASP A 67 0.59 -43.52 18.21
N GLU A 68 -0.17 -44.58 18.53
CA GLU A 68 -1.19 -45.17 17.67
C GLU A 68 -2.51 -44.38 17.62
N TYR A 69 -2.69 -43.42 18.53
CA TYR A 69 -3.84 -42.52 18.51
C TYR A 69 -3.66 -41.45 17.44
N ASN A 70 -4.75 -41.05 16.79
CA ASN A 70 -4.75 -39.83 16.00
C ASN A 70 -4.44 -38.63 16.92
N ILE A 71 -3.45 -37.82 16.57
CA ILE A 71 -2.95 -36.75 17.46
C ILE A 71 -4.00 -35.66 17.76
N HIS A 72 -4.97 -35.46 16.88
CA HIS A 72 -6.10 -34.54 17.14
C HIS A 72 -7.11 -35.18 18.09
N GLU A 73 -7.48 -36.44 17.85
CA GLU A 73 -8.41 -37.20 18.71
C GLU A 73 -7.86 -37.36 20.14
N LEU A 74 -6.57 -37.70 20.28
CA LEU A 74 -5.88 -37.77 21.56
C LEU A 74 -6.03 -36.45 22.34
N ARG A 75 -5.77 -35.31 21.68
CA ARG A 75 -5.85 -33.97 22.28
C ARG A 75 -7.28 -33.44 22.47
N TRP A 76 -8.28 -33.98 21.77
CA TRP A 76 -9.69 -33.66 22.02
C TRP A 76 -10.30 -34.47 23.17
N ASN A 77 -9.70 -35.61 23.51
CA ASN A 77 -10.11 -36.47 24.63
C ASN A 77 -9.27 -36.25 25.91
N ILE A 78 -8.33 -35.30 25.89
CA ILE A 78 -7.51 -34.84 27.01
C ILE A 78 -7.70 -33.33 27.19
N GLY A 79 -8.21 -32.90 28.35
CA GLY A 79 -8.18 -31.49 28.72
C GLY A 79 -6.77 -31.06 29.14
N TYR A 80 -6.33 -29.85 28.81
CA TYR A 80 -5.04 -29.31 29.28
C TYR A 80 -5.23 -27.88 29.83
N VAL A 81 -4.87 -27.68 31.10
CA VAL A 81 -4.74 -26.37 31.75
C VAL A 81 -3.25 -26.02 31.81
N LEU A 82 -2.88 -24.89 31.24
CA LEU A 82 -1.48 -24.46 31.03
C LEU A 82 -0.97 -23.62 32.22
N GLN A 83 0.35 -23.62 32.41
CA GLN A 83 1.06 -22.85 33.45
C GLN A 83 0.84 -21.34 33.33
N GLN A 84 0.69 -20.84 32.10
CA GLN A 84 0.25 -19.47 31.85
C GLN A 84 -1.23 -19.45 31.46
N ILE A 85 -1.92 -18.37 31.82
CA ILE A 85 -3.36 -18.16 31.61
C ILE A 85 -3.65 -17.84 30.13
N ALA A 86 -3.36 -18.79 29.23
CA ALA A 86 -3.40 -18.63 27.78
C ALA A 86 -4.83 -18.66 27.21
N LEU A 87 -5.68 -17.71 27.63
CA LEU A 87 -6.98 -17.42 27.02
C LEU A 87 -6.79 -16.60 25.74
N PHE A 88 -7.56 -16.90 24.69
CA PHE A 88 -7.54 -16.13 23.45
C PHE A 88 -8.18 -14.75 23.69
N PRO A 89 -7.41 -13.63 23.66
CA PRO A 89 -7.88 -12.32 24.12
C PRO A 89 -8.92 -11.70 23.17
N HIS A 90 -8.90 -12.10 21.89
CA HIS A 90 -9.89 -11.70 20.88
C HIS A 90 -11.21 -12.47 21.00
N MET A 91 -11.24 -13.62 21.69
CA MET A 91 -12.43 -14.45 21.91
C MET A 91 -13.15 -14.07 23.20
N THR A 92 -14.48 -14.21 23.25
CA THR A 92 -15.25 -14.10 24.50
C THR A 92 -14.94 -15.27 25.44
N ILE A 93 -15.50 -15.23 26.66
CA ILE A 93 -15.42 -16.35 27.61
C ILE A 93 -16.11 -17.59 27.05
N ALA A 94 -17.31 -17.43 26.47
CA ALA A 94 -18.01 -18.51 25.80
C ALA A 94 -17.25 -19.06 24.59
N GLU A 95 -16.72 -18.19 23.71
CA GLU A 95 -15.88 -18.58 22.57
C GLU A 95 -14.61 -19.33 23.03
N ASN A 96 -13.98 -18.90 24.14
CA ASN A 96 -12.82 -19.58 24.73
C ASN A 96 -13.15 -20.99 25.24
N ILE A 97 -14.27 -21.17 25.95
CA ILE A 97 -14.68 -22.49 26.46
C ILE A 97 -15.12 -23.40 25.29
N ALA A 98 -15.80 -22.85 24.30
CA ALA A 98 -16.35 -23.58 23.15
C ALA A 98 -15.30 -24.20 22.20
N VAL A 99 -14.02 -23.80 22.30
CA VAL A 99 -12.96 -24.17 21.32
C VAL A 99 -12.92 -25.67 21.00
N VAL A 100 -12.83 -26.55 22.01
CA VAL A 100 -12.70 -28.00 21.77
C VAL A 100 -14.02 -28.65 21.33
N PRO A 101 -15.19 -28.34 21.94
CA PRO A 101 -16.49 -28.74 21.39
C PRO A 101 -16.72 -28.35 19.91
N GLU A 102 -16.30 -27.15 19.49
CA GLU A 102 -16.35 -26.74 18.08
C GLU A 102 -15.43 -27.57 17.18
N LEU A 103 -14.20 -27.90 17.64
CA LEU A 103 -13.28 -28.78 16.89
C LEU A 103 -13.87 -30.19 16.74
N ARG A 104 -14.59 -30.69 17.77
CA ARG A 104 -15.38 -31.92 17.75
C ARG A 104 -16.72 -31.80 16.99
N LYS A 105 -17.05 -30.63 16.42
CA LYS A 105 -18.28 -30.33 15.66
C LYS A 105 -19.59 -30.57 16.43
N TRP A 106 -19.61 -30.27 17.74
CA TRP A 106 -20.85 -30.33 18.53
C TRP A 106 -21.89 -29.31 18.02
N LYS A 107 -23.18 -29.55 18.31
CA LYS A 107 -24.27 -28.64 17.91
C LYS A 107 -24.21 -27.33 18.71
N SER A 108 -24.52 -26.17 18.10
CA SER A 108 -24.39 -24.86 18.76
C SER A 108 -25.15 -24.76 20.09
N GLU A 109 -26.38 -25.28 20.17
CA GLU A 109 -27.15 -25.26 21.42
C GLU A 109 -26.52 -26.15 22.51
N GLN A 110 -26.02 -27.34 22.14
CA GLN A 110 -25.30 -28.24 23.05
C GLN A 110 -24.01 -27.58 23.58
N ILE A 111 -23.30 -26.81 22.73
CA ILE A 111 -22.12 -26.04 23.15
C ILE A 111 -22.55 -24.95 24.14
N LYS A 112 -23.59 -24.18 23.82
CA LYS A 112 -24.10 -23.08 24.66
C LYS A 112 -24.59 -23.57 26.04
N GLU A 113 -25.37 -24.65 26.07
CA GLU A 113 -25.82 -25.31 27.30
C GLU A 113 -24.62 -25.80 28.16
N ARG A 114 -23.65 -26.48 27.53
CA ARG A 114 -22.42 -26.94 28.21
C ARG A 114 -21.59 -25.78 28.76
N VAL A 115 -21.46 -24.68 28.01
CA VAL A 115 -20.77 -23.46 28.44
C VAL A 115 -21.45 -22.84 29.66
N HIS A 116 -22.79 -22.70 29.64
CA HIS A 116 -23.56 -22.18 30.77
C HIS A 116 -23.40 -23.06 32.02
N THR A 117 -23.57 -24.38 31.87
CA THR A 117 -23.41 -25.34 32.98
C THR A 117 -22.05 -25.22 33.64
N LEU A 118 -20.98 -25.20 32.84
CA LEU A 118 -19.60 -25.08 33.33
C LEU A 118 -19.32 -23.72 33.99
N LEU A 119 -19.87 -22.63 33.46
CA LEU A 119 -19.75 -21.29 34.05
C LEU A 119 -20.46 -21.20 35.42
N ASP A 120 -21.65 -21.79 35.53
CA ASP A 120 -22.42 -21.81 36.77
C ASP A 120 -21.74 -22.69 37.84
N MET A 121 -21.11 -23.81 37.47
CA MET A 121 -20.35 -24.69 38.38
C MET A 121 -19.21 -23.99 39.14
N VAL A 122 -18.58 -22.96 38.57
CA VAL A 122 -17.50 -22.17 39.22
C VAL A 122 -17.99 -20.80 39.72
N GLY A 123 -19.31 -20.61 39.79
CA GLY A 123 -19.97 -19.39 40.29
C GLY A 123 -19.94 -18.18 39.35
N LEU A 124 -19.59 -18.36 38.07
CA LEU A 124 -19.44 -17.28 37.09
C LEU A 124 -20.65 -17.19 36.15
N LYS A 125 -21.84 -16.93 36.71
CA LYS A 125 -23.17 -16.99 36.06
C LYS A 125 -23.15 -16.80 34.53
N GLY A 126 -23.57 -17.80 33.78
CA GLY A 126 -23.48 -17.84 32.31
C GLY A 126 -24.05 -16.59 31.62
N THR A 127 -25.18 -16.06 32.12
CA THR A 127 -25.86 -14.84 31.64
C THR A 127 -25.06 -13.54 31.81
N THR A 128 -23.99 -13.54 32.60
CA THR A 128 -23.25 -12.33 33.02
C THR A 128 -21.79 -12.35 32.57
N TYR A 129 -21.26 -13.54 32.24
CA TYR A 129 -19.85 -13.75 31.93
C TYR A 129 -19.59 -14.22 30.48
N SER A 130 -20.54 -14.87 29.81
CA SER A 130 -20.33 -15.49 28.49
C SER A 130 -19.74 -14.56 27.42
N ASP A 131 -20.26 -13.33 27.32
CA ASP A 131 -19.88 -12.39 26.25
C ASP A 131 -18.66 -11.51 26.57
N ARG A 132 -18.16 -11.56 27.81
CA ARG A 132 -16.97 -10.79 28.24
C ARG A 132 -15.71 -11.27 27.51
N LYS A 133 -14.69 -10.42 27.43
CA LYS A 133 -13.33 -10.77 27.00
C LYS A 133 -12.43 -11.06 28.21
N PRO A 134 -11.33 -11.83 28.06
CA PRO A 134 -10.41 -12.15 29.17
C PRO A 134 -9.90 -10.94 29.97
N ALA A 135 -9.70 -9.79 29.31
CA ALA A 135 -9.25 -8.56 29.96
C ALA A 135 -10.28 -7.93 30.93
N GLU A 136 -11.54 -8.39 30.93
CA GLU A 136 -12.61 -7.93 31.82
C GLU A 136 -12.80 -8.84 33.06
N LEU A 137 -11.84 -9.74 33.29
CA LEU A 137 -11.80 -10.72 34.39
C LEU A 137 -10.54 -10.56 35.24
N SER A 138 -10.65 -10.82 36.55
CA SER A 138 -9.46 -10.98 37.41
C SER A 138 -8.66 -12.23 37.03
N GLY A 139 -7.38 -12.31 37.43
CA GLY A 139 -6.55 -13.50 37.16
C GLY A 139 -7.19 -14.82 37.62
N GLY A 140 -7.76 -14.83 38.83
CA GLY A 140 -8.52 -15.98 39.36
C GLY A 140 -9.76 -16.34 38.55
N GLN A 141 -10.45 -15.36 37.96
CA GLN A 141 -11.57 -15.59 37.05
C GLN A 141 -11.08 -16.12 35.69
N GLN A 142 -10.04 -15.53 35.11
CA GLN A 142 -9.46 -16.01 33.85
C GLN A 142 -8.98 -17.47 33.98
N GLN A 143 -8.37 -17.84 35.10
CA GLN A 143 -7.87 -19.19 35.31
C GLN A 143 -8.99 -20.22 35.53
N ARG A 144 -10.12 -19.83 36.16
CA ARG A 144 -11.37 -20.63 36.12
C ARG A 144 -11.76 -20.95 34.67
N ILE A 145 -11.78 -19.95 33.79
CA ILE A 145 -12.11 -20.16 32.36
C ILE A 145 -11.10 -21.09 31.68
N GLY A 146 -9.81 -21.02 32.04
CA GLY A 146 -8.78 -21.97 31.60
C GLY A 146 -9.11 -23.43 31.96
N VAL A 147 -9.56 -23.67 33.19
CA VAL A 147 -10.03 -24.98 33.67
C VAL A 147 -11.32 -25.41 32.96
N LEU A 148 -12.32 -24.53 32.84
CA LEU A 148 -13.58 -24.84 32.14
C LEU A 148 -13.35 -25.22 30.67
N ARG A 149 -12.44 -24.53 29.97
CA ARG A 149 -12.07 -24.82 28.59
C ARG A 149 -11.47 -26.22 28.44
N ALA A 150 -10.67 -26.68 29.40
CA ALA A 150 -10.14 -28.05 29.42
C ALA A 150 -11.25 -29.09 29.64
N LEU A 151 -12.28 -28.77 30.42
CA LEU A 151 -13.43 -29.64 30.73
C LEU A 151 -14.54 -29.60 29.65
N ALA A 152 -14.52 -28.61 28.76
CA ALA A 152 -15.60 -28.29 27.83
C ALA A 152 -16.10 -29.48 27.01
N ALA A 153 -15.16 -30.21 26.39
CA ALA A 153 -15.43 -31.36 25.51
C ALA A 153 -15.64 -32.69 26.25
N ASP A 154 -15.76 -32.66 27.58
CA ASP A 154 -15.92 -33.81 28.49
C ASP A 154 -14.84 -34.93 28.34
N PRO A 155 -13.55 -34.60 28.47
CA PRO A 155 -12.46 -35.57 28.34
C PRO A 155 -12.48 -36.65 29.43
N GLU A 156 -11.75 -37.76 29.25
CA GLU A 156 -11.51 -38.75 30.33
C GLU A 156 -10.37 -38.33 31.27
N ILE A 157 -9.41 -37.56 30.73
CA ILE A 157 -8.18 -37.13 31.39
C ILE A 157 -8.12 -35.59 31.37
N VAL A 158 -7.72 -34.98 32.48
CA VAL A 158 -7.40 -33.54 32.55
C VAL A 158 -5.97 -33.38 33.07
N LEU A 159 -5.13 -32.73 32.28
CA LEU A 159 -3.77 -32.36 32.65
C LEU A 159 -3.79 -30.91 33.17
N MET A 160 -3.16 -30.65 34.32
CA MET A 160 -3.08 -29.33 34.91
C MET A 160 -1.63 -28.99 35.29
N ASP A 161 -1.07 -28.00 34.61
CA ASP A 161 0.35 -27.63 34.68
C ASP A 161 0.48 -26.36 35.55
N GLU A 162 0.85 -26.50 36.83
CA GLU A 162 0.97 -25.43 37.84
C GLU A 162 -0.17 -24.37 37.83
N PRO A 163 -1.46 -24.80 37.86
CA PRO A 163 -2.61 -23.95 37.52
C PRO A 163 -2.92 -22.83 38.54
N PHE A 164 -2.21 -22.76 39.67
CA PHE A 164 -2.42 -21.74 40.70
C PHE A 164 -1.27 -20.73 40.84
N SER A 165 -0.18 -20.95 40.10
CA SER A 165 1.06 -20.17 40.18
C SER A 165 0.87 -18.65 40.00
N ALA A 166 -0.07 -18.24 39.13
CA ALA A 166 -0.37 -16.85 38.82
C ALA A 166 -1.50 -16.22 39.67
N LEU A 167 -1.95 -16.87 40.76
CA LEU A 167 -3.13 -16.47 41.53
C LEU A 167 -2.80 -15.91 42.93
N ASP A 168 -3.57 -14.88 43.32
CA ASP A 168 -3.65 -14.40 44.70
C ASP A 168 -4.22 -15.47 45.66
N PRO A 169 -3.94 -15.40 46.97
CA PRO A 169 -4.30 -16.46 47.92
C PRO A 169 -5.80 -16.78 47.96
N ILE A 170 -6.68 -15.78 47.84
CA ILE A 170 -8.14 -15.97 47.95
C ILE A 170 -8.69 -16.60 46.67
N SER A 171 -8.25 -16.13 45.50
CA SER A 171 -8.57 -16.76 44.21
C SER A 171 -8.04 -18.19 44.11
N ARG A 172 -6.85 -18.45 44.69
CA ARG A 172 -6.20 -19.76 44.74
C ARG A 172 -6.98 -20.76 45.59
N GLU A 173 -7.22 -20.42 46.86
CA GLU A 173 -7.95 -21.30 47.79
C GLU A 173 -9.30 -21.70 47.21
N LYS A 174 -10.07 -20.72 46.72
CA LYS A 174 -11.37 -20.98 46.10
C LYS A 174 -11.28 -21.83 44.82
N LEU A 175 -10.19 -21.75 44.05
CA LEU A 175 -10.00 -22.57 42.84
C LEU A 175 -9.59 -24.02 43.15
N GLN A 176 -8.87 -24.25 44.25
CA GLN A 176 -8.65 -25.61 44.78
C GLN A 176 -9.99 -26.27 45.10
N ASP A 177 -10.89 -25.53 45.75
CA ASP A 177 -12.21 -26.03 46.16
C ASP A 177 -13.12 -26.32 44.95
N ASP A 178 -13.16 -25.43 43.94
CA ASP A 178 -13.91 -25.72 42.71
C ASP A 178 -13.39 -27.00 42.02
N ILE A 179 -12.06 -27.24 42.03
CA ILE A 179 -11.44 -28.41 41.40
C ILE A 179 -11.78 -29.70 42.16
N LEU A 180 -11.84 -29.67 43.49
CA LEU A 180 -12.33 -30.79 44.30
C LEU A 180 -13.78 -31.12 43.96
N ASP A 181 -14.66 -30.12 43.86
CA ASP A 181 -16.08 -30.36 43.54
C ASP A 181 -16.29 -30.79 42.09
N ILE A 182 -15.51 -30.27 41.14
CA ILE A 182 -15.44 -30.77 39.75
C ILE A 182 -15.01 -32.24 39.74
N GLN A 183 -13.97 -32.63 40.49
CA GLN A 183 -13.49 -34.02 40.54
C GLN A 183 -14.56 -34.94 41.15
N ARG A 184 -15.18 -34.54 42.27
CA ARG A 184 -16.25 -35.30 42.95
C ARG A 184 -17.45 -35.55 42.04
N GLN A 185 -17.89 -34.52 41.31
CA GLN A 185 -19.06 -34.59 40.42
C GLN A 185 -18.76 -35.35 39.12
N MET A 186 -17.60 -35.11 38.49
CA MET A 186 -17.31 -35.59 37.14
C MET A 186 -16.42 -36.85 37.08
N LYS A 187 -15.73 -37.20 38.18
CA LYS A 187 -14.85 -38.38 38.35
C LYS A 187 -13.85 -38.59 37.21
N LYS A 188 -13.28 -37.48 36.71
CA LYS A 188 -12.26 -37.48 35.66
C LYS A 188 -10.90 -37.85 36.24
N THR A 189 -10.02 -38.45 35.44
CA THR A 189 -8.63 -38.69 35.87
C THR A 189 -7.87 -37.37 35.75
N ILE A 190 -7.38 -36.82 36.85
CA ILE A 190 -6.67 -35.53 36.84
C ILE A 190 -5.19 -35.79 37.11
N VAL A 191 -4.31 -35.27 36.24
CA VAL A 191 -2.86 -35.26 36.47
C VAL A 191 -2.45 -33.82 36.71
N PHE A 192 -2.14 -33.51 37.96
CA PHE A 192 -1.92 -32.16 38.47
C PHE A 192 -0.44 -31.94 38.80
N VAL A 193 0.14 -30.83 38.37
CA VAL A 193 1.53 -30.45 38.68
C VAL A 193 1.54 -29.21 39.55
N THR A 194 2.34 -29.21 40.62
CA THR A 194 2.62 -28.01 41.42
C THR A 194 4.05 -28.04 41.99
N HIS A 195 4.48 -26.93 42.56
CA HIS A 195 5.63 -26.81 43.43
C HIS A 195 5.22 -26.58 44.91
N ASP A 196 3.93 -26.36 45.20
CA ASP A 196 3.41 -26.11 46.55
C ASP A 196 2.95 -27.41 47.22
N ILE A 197 3.48 -27.69 48.41
CA ILE A 197 3.15 -28.90 49.18
C ILE A 197 1.75 -28.85 49.81
N GLN A 198 1.22 -27.68 50.14
CA GLN A 198 -0.13 -27.53 50.68
C GLN A 198 -1.17 -27.83 49.60
N GLU A 199 -0.91 -27.39 48.37
CA GLU A 199 -1.74 -27.74 47.19
C GLU A 199 -1.72 -29.25 46.94
N ALA A 200 -0.55 -29.89 47.02
CA ALA A 200 -0.44 -31.34 46.85
C ALA A 200 -1.18 -32.12 47.95
N MET A 201 -1.01 -31.76 49.22
CA MET A 201 -1.65 -32.42 50.36
C MET A 201 -3.17 -32.18 50.43
N LYS A 202 -3.67 -31.01 49.98
CA LYS A 202 -5.11 -30.70 49.94
C LYS A 202 -5.85 -31.40 48.78
N LEU A 203 -5.17 -31.68 47.67
CA LEU A 203 -5.81 -32.16 46.44
C LEU A 203 -5.52 -33.62 46.08
N GLY A 204 -4.33 -34.15 46.39
CA GLY A 204 -3.88 -35.42 45.83
C GLY A 204 -4.47 -36.65 46.51
N ASP A 205 -5.21 -37.47 45.76
CA ASP A 205 -5.48 -38.87 46.15
C ASP A 205 -4.16 -39.64 46.29
N ARG A 206 -3.22 -39.36 45.39
CA ARG A 206 -1.83 -39.85 45.38
C ARG A 206 -0.89 -38.73 44.93
N ILE A 207 0.26 -38.61 45.60
CA ILE A 207 1.28 -37.60 45.35
C ILE A 207 2.58 -38.31 44.92
N CYS A 208 3.24 -37.77 43.91
CA CYS A 208 4.48 -38.26 43.31
C CYS A 208 5.57 -37.19 43.45
N ILE A 209 6.58 -37.47 44.25
CA ILE A 209 7.74 -36.58 44.45
C ILE A 209 8.78 -36.86 43.36
N MET A 210 9.13 -35.83 42.58
CA MET A 210 10.11 -35.90 41.49
C MET A 210 11.36 -35.06 41.77
N LYS A 211 12.53 -35.58 41.40
CA LYS A 211 13.81 -34.86 41.43
C LYS A 211 14.73 -35.35 40.30
N ASP A 212 15.49 -34.44 39.70
CA ASP A 212 16.57 -34.73 38.72
C ASP A 212 16.17 -35.67 37.54
N GLY A 213 14.90 -35.61 37.12
CA GLY A 213 14.35 -36.43 36.03
C GLY A 213 13.90 -37.84 36.46
N GLN A 214 13.81 -38.10 37.77
CA GLN A 214 13.42 -39.38 38.37
C GLN A 214 12.25 -39.20 39.36
N VAL A 215 11.52 -40.29 39.60
CA VAL A 215 10.48 -40.39 40.64
C VAL A 215 11.13 -40.93 41.91
N LEU A 216 11.00 -40.21 43.04
CA LEU A 216 11.58 -40.58 44.32
C LEU A 216 10.62 -41.41 45.18
N GLN A 217 9.35 -41.02 45.24
CA GLN A 217 8.32 -41.65 46.05
C GLN A 217 6.94 -41.38 45.44
N VAL A 218 6.04 -42.35 45.51
CA VAL A 218 4.62 -42.19 45.17
C VAL A 218 3.77 -42.84 46.27
N GLY A 219 2.86 -42.09 46.87
CA GLY A 219 2.00 -42.55 47.96
C GLY A 219 0.82 -41.61 48.24
N THR A 220 0.01 -41.89 49.24
CA THR A 220 -1.05 -40.98 49.72
C THR A 220 -0.46 -39.81 50.53
N PRO A 221 -1.23 -38.73 50.81
CA PRO A 221 -0.80 -37.66 51.71
C PRO A 221 -0.35 -38.18 53.10
N GLU A 222 -1.07 -39.16 53.67
CA GLU A 222 -0.74 -39.76 54.96
C GLU A 222 0.57 -40.55 54.90
N GLU A 223 0.79 -41.33 53.84
CA GLU A 223 2.03 -42.10 53.64
C GLU A 223 3.25 -41.18 53.53
N LEU A 224 3.15 -40.04 52.83
CA LEU A 224 4.25 -39.08 52.70
C LEU A 224 4.58 -38.35 54.02
N ILE A 225 3.57 -38.08 54.86
CA ILE A 225 3.77 -37.46 56.18
C ILE A 225 4.37 -38.45 57.18
N GLN A 226 3.90 -39.71 57.17
CA GLN A 226 4.30 -40.72 58.14
C GLN A 226 5.61 -41.45 57.75
N GLN A 227 5.92 -41.55 56.46
CA GLN A 227 7.09 -42.27 55.93
C GLN A 227 7.81 -41.47 54.80
N PRO A 228 8.33 -40.25 55.08
CA PRO A 228 9.07 -39.47 54.09
C PRO A 228 10.39 -40.16 53.71
N ALA A 229 10.59 -40.46 52.43
CA ALA A 229 11.72 -41.28 51.97
C ALA A 229 13.11 -40.63 52.11
N ASN A 230 13.21 -39.31 52.29
CA ASN A 230 14.48 -38.62 52.53
C ASN A 230 14.30 -37.21 53.11
N GLU A 231 15.42 -36.62 53.55
CA GLU A 231 15.52 -35.32 54.22
C GLU A 231 14.96 -34.14 53.39
N PHE A 232 15.07 -34.20 52.06
CA PHE A 232 14.56 -33.17 51.13
C PHE A 232 13.04 -32.97 51.20
N VAL A 233 12.29 -33.90 51.81
CA VAL A 233 10.84 -33.79 52.01
C VAL A 233 10.47 -32.83 53.16
N ARG A 234 11.39 -32.46 54.06
CA ARG A 234 11.07 -31.72 55.31
C ARG A 234 11.06 -30.19 55.21
N ASP A 235 11.88 -29.58 54.35
CA ASP A 235 12.33 -28.19 54.57
C ASP A 235 11.55 -27.09 53.78
N PHE A 236 10.39 -27.38 53.20
CA PHE A 236 9.88 -26.65 52.02
C PHE A 236 8.62 -25.75 52.21
N VAL A 237 8.59 -24.79 53.16
CA VAL A 237 7.41 -23.89 53.40
C VAL A 237 7.77 -22.44 53.84
N GLY A 238 7.22 -21.38 53.19
CA GLY A 238 7.36 -19.92 53.52
C GLY A 238 6.64 -18.94 52.55
N SER A 239 6.45 -17.61 52.83
CA SER A 239 5.53 -16.69 52.05
C SER A 239 5.78 -15.12 52.03
N PRO A 240 5.11 -14.29 51.14
CA PRO A 240 5.59 -12.95 50.57
C PRO A 240 4.56 -11.73 50.38
N GLY A 241 4.75 -10.71 49.46
CA GLY A 241 3.87 -9.49 49.14
C GLY A 241 4.18 -8.55 47.89
N SER A 242 3.39 -7.48 47.52
CA SER A 242 3.46 -6.69 46.19
C SER A 242 2.68 -5.30 45.93
N ASP A 243 3.00 -4.53 44.82
CA ASP A 243 2.18 -3.59 43.89
C ASP A 243 1.87 -2.03 44.13
N ARG A 244 1.41 -1.08 43.21
CA ARG A 244 1.47 -0.69 41.71
C ARG A 244 0.76 0.70 41.28
N SER A 245 1.08 1.33 40.10
CA SER A 245 0.32 2.31 39.17
C SER A 245 0.16 3.87 39.47
N SER A 246 -0.44 4.86 38.70
CA SER A 246 -0.55 5.40 37.26
C SER A 246 -1.34 6.81 37.20
N GLN A 247 -1.72 7.68 36.20
CA GLN A 247 -1.67 7.96 34.69
C GLN A 247 -2.27 9.41 34.24
N PRO A 248 -2.12 9.98 32.98
CA PRO A 248 -2.52 11.38 32.50
C PRO A 248 -3.30 11.61 31.10
N VAL A 249 -3.73 12.85 30.64
CA VAL A 249 -4.48 13.15 29.30
C VAL A 249 -4.46 14.64 28.67
N SER A 250 -4.82 14.90 27.36
CA SER A 250 -5.19 16.21 26.64
C SER A 250 -5.99 16.09 25.25
N GLY A 251 -6.26 17.14 24.38
CA GLY A 251 -7.15 17.08 23.12
C GLY A 251 -7.13 18.23 21.99
N GLY A 252 -7.99 18.22 20.89
CA GLY A 252 -8.04 19.22 19.72
C GLY A 252 -9.02 19.01 18.47
N GLY A 253 -9.01 19.85 17.36
CA GLY A 253 -9.90 19.88 16.09
C GLY A 253 -9.41 20.86 14.92
N THR A 254 -10.00 21.26 13.73
CA THR A 254 -11.25 21.08 12.84
C THR A 254 -11.08 21.73 11.37
N ILE A 255 -11.94 21.56 10.30
CA ILE A 255 -11.70 21.88 8.81
C ILE A 255 -12.95 22.24 7.88
N GLU A 256 -12.85 23.04 6.75
CA GLU A 256 -13.61 22.84 5.44
C GLU A 256 -13.20 23.65 4.12
N ARG A 257 -13.21 23.02 2.91
CA ARG A 257 -13.30 23.56 1.48
C ARG A 257 -13.60 22.39 0.49
N LYS A 258 -14.40 22.53 -0.61
CA LYS A 258 -15.02 21.32 -1.28
C LYS A 258 -15.18 21.15 -2.83
N GLY A 259 -15.13 22.18 -3.70
CA GLY A 259 -15.69 22.14 -5.08
C GLY A 259 -15.07 21.20 -6.14
N GLN A 260 -14.28 21.76 -7.07
CA GLN A 260 -13.62 21.01 -8.18
C GLN A 260 -12.87 19.76 -7.71
N LEU A 261 -12.32 19.85 -6.48
CA LEU A 261 -11.88 18.78 -5.59
C LEU A 261 -12.52 17.43 -5.87
N LEU A 262 -13.85 17.39 -5.95
CA LEU A 262 -14.64 16.15 -5.94
C LEU A 262 -14.33 15.25 -7.13
N SER A 263 -14.09 15.81 -8.31
CA SER A 263 -13.80 15.06 -9.54
C SER A 263 -12.43 14.38 -9.49
N ALA A 264 -11.37 15.17 -9.29
CA ALA A 264 -10.00 14.69 -9.16
C ALA A 264 -9.81 13.80 -7.92
N LEU A 265 -10.57 14.02 -6.83
CA LEU A 265 -10.66 13.09 -5.71
C LEU A 265 -11.20 11.73 -6.17
N LEU A 266 -12.36 11.67 -6.85
CA LEU A 266 -12.99 10.40 -7.22
C LEU A 266 -12.08 9.50 -8.08
N GLU A 267 -11.39 10.07 -9.08
CA GLU A 267 -10.39 9.34 -9.88
C GLU A 267 -9.23 8.80 -9.01
N HIS A 268 -8.67 9.66 -8.16
CA HIS A 268 -7.54 9.33 -7.27
C HIS A 268 -7.92 8.26 -6.24
N ILE A 269 -9.17 8.29 -5.75
CA ILE A 269 -9.76 7.31 -4.85
C ILE A 269 -9.89 5.94 -5.54
N GLN A 270 -10.42 5.89 -6.76
CA GLN A 270 -10.64 4.65 -7.51
C GLN A 270 -9.32 3.91 -7.75
N ILE A 271 -8.33 4.61 -8.33
CA ILE A 271 -7.01 4.05 -8.64
C ILE A 271 -6.34 3.56 -7.36
N SER A 272 -6.45 4.31 -6.26
CA SER A 272 -5.85 3.95 -4.98
C SER A 272 -6.46 2.68 -4.36
N PHE A 273 -7.78 2.53 -4.37
CA PHE A 273 -8.42 1.32 -3.83
C PHE A 273 -8.22 0.09 -4.71
N ILE A 274 -8.18 0.23 -6.03
CA ILE A 274 -7.90 -0.89 -6.94
C ILE A 274 -6.47 -1.39 -6.73
N ALA A 275 -5.49 -0.48 -6.66
CA ALA A 275 -4.10 -0.82 -6.36
C ALA A 275 -3.94 -1.47 -4.97
N LEU A 276 -4.58 -0.92 -3.93
CA LEU A 276 -4.54 -1.51 -2.59
C LEU A 276 -5.14 -2.93 -2.58
N PHE A 277 -6.27 -3.15 -3.25
CA PHE A 277 -6.92 -4.47 -3.30
C PHE A 277 -6.02 -5.53 -3.95
N PHE A 278 -5.43 -5.23 -5.11
CA PHE A 278 -4.52 -6.18 -5.76
C PHE A 278 -3.22 -6.39 -4.97
N ALA A 279 -2.65 -5.34 -4.37
CA ALA A 279 -1.50 -5.47 -3.49
C ALA A 279 -1.79 -6.38 -2.28
N VAL A 280 -2.95 -6.20 -1.63
CA VAL A 280 -3.40 -7.05 -0.51
C VAL A 280 -3.67 -8.49 -0.95
N LEU A 281 -4.30 -8.68 -2.12
CA LEU A 281 -4.60 -9.99 -2.70
C LEU A 281 -3.34 -10.81 -3.02
N ILE A 282 -2.24 -10.15 -3.40
CA ILE A 282 -0.94 -10.78 -3.67
C ILE A 282 -0.12 -10.95 -2.38
N ALA A 283 0.05 -9.86 -1.61
CA ALA A 283 1.02 -9.80 -0.53
C ALA A 283 0.60 -10.58 0.73
N ILE A 284 -0.71 -10.66 1.05
CA ILE A 284 -1.14 -11.40 2.25
C ILE A 284 -0.97 -12.93 2.08
N PRO A 285 -1.45 -13.57 0.99
CA PRO A 285 -1.22 -14.99 0.77
C PRO A 285 0.27 -15.34 0.66
N LEU A 286 1.07 -14.47 0.04
CA LEU A 286 2.53 -14.63 -0.01
C LEU A 286 3.15 -14.55 1.39
N GLY A 287 2.81 -13.54 2.20
CA GLY A 287 3.32 -13.40 3.57
C GLY A 287 2.98 -14.60 4.46
N ILE A 288 1.73 -15.07 4.40
CA ILE A 288 1.26 -16.30 5.09
C ILE A 288 2.03 -17.55 4.65
N TYR A 289 2.45 -17.63 3.39
CA TYR A 289 3.26 -18.73 2.88
C TYR A 289 4.72 -18.62 3.34
N LEU A 290 5.29 -17.41 3.37
CA LEU A 290 6.68 -17.17 3.78
C LEU A 290 6.95 -17.48 5.25
N THR A 291 5.97 -17.29 6.17
CA THR A 291 6.16 -17.68 7.60
C THR A 291 6.43 -19.18 7.79
N ARG A 292 6.06 -20.01 6.81
CA ARG A 292 6.34 -21.46 6.79
C ARG A 292 7.68 -21.81 6.16
N LYS A 293 8.39 -20.84 5.59
CA LYS A 293 9.67 -21.00 4.89
C LYS A 293 10.63 -19.82 5.17
N PRO A 294 11.01 -19.56 6.43
CA PRO A 294 11.81 -18.39 6.82
C PRO A 294 13.12 -18.24 6.01
N ARG A 295 13.78 -19.36 5.65
CA ARG A 295 15.01 -19.38 4.81
C ARG A 295 14.86 -18.72 3.42
N VAL A 296 13.65 -18.53 2.90
CA VAL A 296 13.40 -17.81 1.64
C VAL A 296 12.55 -16.55 1.82
N ALA A 297 12.14 -16.23 3.05
CA ALA A 297 11.34 -15.05 3.35
C ALA A 297 12.14 -13.76 3.12
N GLU A 298 13.35 -13.68 3.67
CA GLU A 298 14.22 -12.51 3.54
C GLU A 298 14.60 -12.18 2.08
N PRO A 299 15.04 -13.14 1.23
CA PRO A 299 15.26 -12.88 -0.20
C PRO A 299 14.03 -12.35 -0.94
N ILE A 300 12.84 -12.94 -0.69
CA ILE A 300 11.61 -12.55 -1.41
C ILE A 300 11.11 -11.17 -0.95
N ILE A 301 11.21 -10.87 0.35
CA ILE A 301 10.95 -9.52 0.89
C ILE A 301 11.96 -8.53 0.30
N GLY A 302 13.24 -8.92 0.19
CA GLY A 302 14.29 -8.15 -0.46
C GLY A 302 13.99 -7.79 -1.92
N VAL A 303 13.49 -8.74 -2.72
CA VAL A 303 13.03 -8.46 -4.11
C VAL A 303 11.92 -7.42 -4.12
N THR A 304 10.92 -7.50 -3.22
CA THR A 304 9.87 -6.46 -3.16
C THR A 304 10.40 -5.09 -2.72
N ALA A 305 11.46 -5.03 -1.92
CA ALA A 305 12.11 -3.78 -1.56
C ALA A 305 12.92 -3.18 -2.72
N VAL A 306 13.63 -4.01 -3.50
CA VAL A 306 14.32 -3.55 -4.73
C VAL A 306 13.32 -2.96 -5.73
N LEU A 307 12.19 -3.65 -5.96
CA LEU A 307 11.13 -3.15 -6.85
C LEU A 307 10.51 -1.82 -6.35
N GLN A 308 10.32 -1.66 -5.04
CA GLN A 308 9.87 -0.40 -4.43
C GLN A 308 10.93 0.72 -4.48
N THR A 309 12.21 0.39 -4.68
CA THR A 309 13.32 1.36 -4.74
C THR A 309 13.51 1.95 -6.14
N ILE A 310 12.93 1.33 -7.18
CA ILE A 310 12.88 1.90 -8.54
C ILE A 310 12.12 3.24 -8.48
N PRO A 311 12.61 4.34 -9.06
CA PRO A 311 11.85 5.59 -9.15
C PRO A 311 10.56 5.43 -9.95
N SER A 312 9.45 6.01 -9.49
CA SER A 312 8.12 5.81 -10.08
C SER A 312 8.04 6.21 -11.55
N LEU A 313 8.65 7.33 -11.94
CA LEU A 313 8.72 7.74 -13.34
C LEU A 313 9.47 6.72 -14.22
N ALA A 314 10.52 6.08 -13.69
CA ALA A 314 11.25 5.03 -14.40
C ALA A 314 10.44 3.71 -14.48
N LEU A 315 9.75 3.33 -13.39
CA LEU A 315 8.87 2.15 -13.39
C LEU A 315 7.70 2.31 -14.36
N LEU A 316 7.06 3.49 -14.41
CA LEU A 316 6.04 3.81 -15.41
C LEU A 316 6.62 3.80 -16.83
N GLY A 317 7.83 4.36 -17.01
CA GLY A 317 8.60 4.31 -18.26
C GLY A 317 8.80 2.90 -18.81
N LEU A 318 9.09 1.93 -17.94
CA LEU A 318 9.25 0.51 -18.30
C LEU A 318 7.93 -0.22 -18.60
N LEU A 319 6.79 0.29 -18.12
CA LEU A 319 5.48 -0.35 -18.31
C LEU A 319 4.78 0.09 -19.59
N ILE A 320 5.07 1.29 -20.12
CA ILE A 320 4.42 1.82 -21.34
C ILE A 320 4.61 0.91 -22.57
N PRO A 321 5.82 0.39 -22.89
CA PRO A 321 6.00 -0.52 -24.03
C PRO A 321 5.31 -1.89 -23.88
N LEU A 322 4.76 -2.20 -22.70
CA LEU A 322 4.14 -3.49 -22.37
C LEU A 322 2.61 -3.40 -22.18
N PHE A 323 2.11 -2.23 -21.76
CA PHE A 323 0.71 -2.04 -21.35
C PHE A 323 0.06 -0.77 -21.92
N GLY A 324 0.74 -0.06 -22.82
CA GLY A 324 0.28 1.23 -23.36
C GLY A 324 0.23 2.32 -22.28
N ILE A 325 -0.64 3.31 -22.48
CA ILE A 325 -0.73 4.52 -21.66
C ILE A 325 -2.09 4.62 -20.94
N GLY A 326 -2.06 4.97 -19.66
CA GLY A 326 -3.25 5.29 -18.87
C GLY A 326 -3.29 4.65 -17.48
N THR A 327 -4.50 4.30 -17.02
CA THR A 327 -4.74 3.83 -15.65
C THR A 327 -4.19 2.43 -15.35
N LEU A 328 -4.10 1.53 -16.33
CA LEU A 328 -3.61 0.16 -16.13
C LEU A 328 -2.13 0.08 -15.71
N PRO A 329 -1.15 0.61 -16.48
CA PRO A 329 0.26 0.66 -16.05
C PRO A 329 0.46 1.45 -14.73
N ALA A 330 -0.34 2.49 -14.50
CA ALA A 330 -0.34 3.20 -13.21
C ALA A 330 -0.75 2.28 -12.04
N ILE A 331 -1.85 1.54 -12.18
CA ILE A 331 -2.29 0.56 -11.17
C ILE A 331 -1.22 -0.50 -10.94
N ILE A 332 -0.58 -1.02 -12.00
CA ILE A 332 0.51 -2.01 -11.88
C ILE A 332 1.69 -1.44 -11.06
N ALA A 333 2.15 -0.23 -11.35
CA ALA A 333 3.20 0.43 -10.57
C ALA A 333 2.80 0.63 -9.11
N LEU A 334 1.58 1.13 -8.85
CA LEU A 334 1.07 1.36 -7.50
C LEU A 334 0.92 0.06 -6.68
N VAL A 335 0.52 -1.04 -7.32
CA VAL A 335 0.53 -2.38 -6.71
C VAL A 335 1.95 -2.74 -6.29
N VAL A 336 2.95 -2.58 -7.17
CA VAL A 336 4.36 -2.88 -6.89
C VAL A 336 4.88 -2.09 -5.68
N TYR A 337 4.61 -0.79 -5.59
CA TYR A 337 4.98 0.03 -4.42
C TYR A 337 4.34 -0.46 -3.11
N ALA A 338 3.10 -0.95 -3.20
CA ALA A 338 2.33 -1.43 -2.05
C ALA A 338 2.68 -2.85 -1.58
N LEU A 339 3.38 -3.66 -2.39
CA LEU A 339 3.71 -5.04 -2.02
C LEU A 339 4.57 -5.12 -0.76
N LEU A 340 5.69 -4.40 -0.65
CA LEU A 340 6.59 -4.50 0.51
C LEU A 340 5.89 -4.22 1.85
N PRO A 341 5.21 -3.06 2.07
CA PRO A 341 4.62 -2.77 3.36
C PRO A 341 3.55 -3.77 3.79
N VAL A 342 2.73 -4.29 2.87
CA VAL A 342 1.74 -5.34 3.21
C VAL A 342 2.43 -6.69 3.47
N LEU A 343 3.38 -7.08 2.61
CA LEU A 343 4.07 -8.37 2.69
C LEU A 343 4.87 -8.50 3.99
N ARG A 344 5.70 -7.49 4.29
CA ARG A 344 6.59 -7.48 5.46
C ARG A 344 5.79 -7.50 6.76
N ASN A 345 4.78 -6.65 6.88
CA ASN A 345 3.92 -6.65 8.08
C ASN A 345 3.07 -7.92 8.22
N THR A 346 2.71 -8.59 7.12
CA THR A 346 2.03 -9.90 7.20
C THR A 346 2.97 -11.00 7.67
N TYR A 347 4.21 -11.03 7.16
CA TYR A 347 5.23 -11.97 7.62
C TYR A 347 5.57 -11.76 9.09
N THR A 348 5.93 -10.52 9.47
CA THR A 348 6.29 -10.14 10.84
C THR A 348 5.12 -10.38 11.81
N GLY A 349 3.93 -9.84 11.54
CA GLY A 349 2.79 -9.93 12.45
C GLY A 349 2.32 -11.35 12.75
N ILE A 350 2.51 -12.31 11.83
CA ILE A 350 2.22 -13.74 12.05
C ILE A 350 3.38 -14.45 12.75
N SER A 351 4.63 -14.06 12.47
CA SER A 351 5.83 -14.68 13.06
C SER A 351 6.09 -14.25 14.50
N GLU A 352 5.60 -13.07 14.91
CA GLU A 352 5.70 -12.51 16.27
C GLU A 352 4.50 -12.84 17.16
N VAL A 353 3.60 -13.74 16.73
CA VAL A 353 2.49 -14.23 17.58
C VAL A 353 3.07 -15.03 18.74
N ASP A 354 2.65 -14.67 19.96
CA ASP A 354 3.15 -15.23 21.21
C ASP A 354 3.21 -16.78 21.20
N PRO A 355 4.39 -17.39 21.45
CA PRO A 355 4.55 -18.85 21.45
C PRO A 355 3.63 -19.60 22.41
N SER A 356 3.23 -19.01 23.54
CA SER A 356 2.28 -19.63 24.50
C SER A 356 0.89 -19.83 23.87
N MET A 357 0.48 -18.90 23.00
CA MET A 357 -0.80 -18.93 22.29
C MET A 357 -0.78 -19.96 21.15
N VAL A 358 0.38 -20.13 20.52
CA VAL A 358 0.64 -21.19 19.53
C VAL A 358 0.68 -22.57 20.21
N GLU A 359 1.33 -22.70 21.37
CA GLU A 359 1.34 -23.93 22.18
C GLU A 359 -0.08 -24.28 22.65
N ALA A 360 -0.85 -23.32 23.19
CA ALA A 360 -2.23 -23.54 23.62
C ALA A 360 -3.12 -24.06 22.48
N ALA A 361 -3.01 -23.47 21.28
CA ALA A 361 -3.74 -23.93 20.12
C ALA A 361 -3.34 -25.34 19.65
N ASN A 362 -2.04 -25.66 19.72
CA ASN A 362 -1.55 -27.02 19.46
C ASN A 362 -2.08 -28.01 20.51
N ALA A 363 -2.07 -27.63 21.80
CA ALA A 363 -2.52 -28.44 22.94
C ALA A 363 -4.01 -28.82 22.84
N MET A 364 -4.85 -27.88 22.41
CA MET A 364 -6.28 -28.09 22.11
C MET A 364 -6.55 -28.88 20.80
N GLY A 365 -5.50 -29.37 20.15
CA GLY A 365 -5.63 -30.20 18.95
C GLY A 365 -6.04 -29.43 17.68
N MET A 366 -5.74 -28.13 17.56
CA MET A 366 -5.94 -27.42 16.29
C MET A 366 -4.95 -27.90 15.23
N ASN A 367 -5.42 -28.10 13.98
CA ASN A 367 -4.53 -28.23 12.82
C ASN A 367 -4.01 -26.87 12.34
N SER A 368 -2.98 -26.86 11.49
CA SER A 368 -2.31 -25.63 11.03
C SER A 368 -3.22 -24.65 10.27
N ARG A 369 -4.37 -25.07 9.73
CA ARG A 369 -5.37 -24.17 9.11
C ARG A 369 -6.29 -23.56 10.17
N GLN A 370 -6.70 -24.34 11.16
CA GLN A 370 -7.48 -23.86 12.31
C GLN A 370 -6.67 -22.88 13.15
N ARG A 371 -5.41 -23.22 13.48
CA ARG A 371 -4.48 -22.34 14.22
C ARG A 371 -4.27 -21.02 13.49
N LEU A 372 -3.97 -21.06 12.19
CA LEU A 372 -3.82 -19.87 11.37
C LEU A 372 -5.06 -18.97 11.37
N THR A 373 -6.25 -19.56 11.22
CA THR A 373 -7.50 -18.78 11.04
C THR A 373 -8.18 -18.36 12.33
N LYS A 374 -8.01 -19.11 13.43
CA LYS A 374 -8.60 -18.79 14.75
C LYS A 374 -7.64 -18.09 15.72
N VAL A 375 -6.33 -18.18 15.52
CA VAL A 375 -5.33 -17.70 16.49
C VAL A 375 -4.30 -16.78 15.83
N GLU A 376 -3.51 -17.28 14.87
CA GLU A 376 -2.37 -16.51 14.32
C GLU A 376 -2.84 -15.25 13.59
N LEU A 377 -3.77 -15.36 12.63
CA LEU A 377 -4.28 -14.20 11.88
C LEU A 377 -4.99 -13.16 12.78
N PRO A 378 -5.95 -13.53 13.66
CA PRO A 378 -6.59 -12.56 14.56
C PRO A 378 -5.62 -11.77 15.44
N LEU A 379 -4.54 -12.40 15.92
CA LEU A 379 -3.52 -11.74 16.73
C LEU A 379 -2.55 -10.90 15.88
N ALA A 380 -2.25 -11.34 14.66
CA ALA A 380 -1.45 -10.59 13.68
C ALA A 380 -2.16 -9.36 13.07
N MET A 381 -3.50 -9.29 13.15
CA MET A 381 -4.30 -8.25 12.49
C MET A 381 -3.84 -6.80 12.73
N PRO A 382 -3.44 -6.35 13.94
CA PRO A 382 -3.02 -4.97 14.15
C PRO A 382 -1.80 -4.58 13.31
N VAL A 383 -0.85 -5.51 13.14
CA VAL A 383 0.38 -5.35 12.35
C VAL A 383 0.06 -5.45 10.86
N ILE A 384 -0.70 -6.46 10.42
CA ILE A 384 -1.18 -6.59 9.03
C ILE A 384 -1.88 -5.29 8.59
N MET A 385 -2.78 -4.75 9.41
CA MET A 385 -3.49 -3.50 9.13
C MET A 385 -2.57 -2.27 9.16
N ALA A 386 -1.48 -2.26 9.93
CA ALA A 386 -0.47 -1.21 9.83
C ALA A 386 0.23 -1.26 8.46
N GLY A 387 0.58 -2.45 7.96
CA GLY A 387 1.10 -2.63 6.59
C GLY A 387 0.14 -2.14 5.51
N ILE A 388 -1.15 -2.49 5.60
CA ILE A 388 -2.21 -2.02 4.68
C ILE A 388 -2.37 -0.49 4.73
N ARG A 389 -2.30 0.11 5.93
CA ARG A 389 -2.36 1.57 6.10
C ARG A 389 -1.16 2.28 5.48
N THR A 390 0.06 1.83 5.78
CA THR A 390 1.29 2.35 5.17
C THR A 390 1.28 2.20 3.65
N ALA A 391 0.78 1.08 3.13
CA ALA A 391 0.58 0.87 1.71
C ALA A 391 -0.40 1.88 1.11
N MET A 392 -1.55 2.13 1.74
CA MET A 392 -2.54 3.09 1.23
C MET A 392 -2.02 4.52 1.24
N VAL A 393 -1.32 4.95 2.29
CA VAL A 393 -0.68 6.27 2.35
C VAL A 393 0.36 6.43 1.23
N LEU A 394 1.18 5.39 0.98
CA LEU A 394 2.15 5.38 -0.11
C LEU A 394 1.49 5.41 -1.49
N ILE A 395 0.43 4.62 -1.70
CA ILE A 395 -0.35 4.61 -2.95
C ILE A 395 -0.93 6.01 -3.22
N VAL A 396 -1.61 6.62 -2.25
CA VAL A 396 -2.21 7.96 -2.42
C VAL A 396 -1.14 9.01 -2.74
N GLY A 397 0.04 8.93 -2.12
CA GLY A 397 1.18 9.80 -2.45
C GLY A 397 1.70 9.57 -3.87
N THR A 398 2.06 8.34 -4.22
CA THR A 398 2.67 7.99 -5.51
C THR A 398 1.70 8.06 -6.70
N ALA A 399 0.39 7.90 -6.48
CA ALA A 399 -0.64 8.07 -7.50
C ALA A 399 -0.70 9.50 -8.06
N THR A 400 -0.15 10.50 -7.36
CA THR A 400 0.00 11.85 -7.94
C THR A 400 0.90 11.87 -9.18
N LEU A 401 1.86 10.94 -9.27
CA LEU A 401 2.78 10.83 -10.41
C LEU A 401 2.20 9.98 -11.55
N ALA A 402 1.12 9.22 -11.32
CA ALA A 402 0.41 8.48 -12.36
C ALA A 402 -0.25 9.42 -13.40
N ALA A 403 -0.53 10.67 -13.03
CA ALA A 403 -1.01 11.69 -13.95
C ALA A 403 -0.04 11.98 -15.10
N LEU A 404 1.29 11.76 -14.92
CA LEU A 404 2.31 11.89 -15.97
C LEU A 404 2.14 10.89 -17.12
N ILE A 405 1.28 9.87 -16.96
CA ILE A 405 0.96 8.89 -18.00
C ILE A 405 -0.54 8.83 -18.31
N GLY A 406 -1.25 9.93 -18.10
CA GLY A 406 -2.68 10.04 -18.46
C GLY A 406 -3.64 9.29 -17.54
N ALA A 407 -3.22 8.84 -16.36
CA ALA A 407 -4.10 8.13 -15.42
C ALA A 407 -5.07 9.05 -14.64
N GLY A 408 -4.92 10.38 -14.72
CA GLY A 408 -5.80 11.36 -14.06
C GLY A 408 -5.53 11.57 -12.57
N GLY A 409 -6.57 11.89 -11.81
CA GLY A 409 -6.53 12.14 -10.36
C GLY A 409 -5.96 13.51 -9.96
N LEU A 410 -5.78 13.72 -8.65
CA LEU A 410 -5.26 14.96 -8.07
C LEU A 410 -3.87 15.34 -8.59
N GLY A 411 -3.10 14.34 -9.06
CA GLY A 411 -1.83 14.55 -9.75
C GLY A 411 -1.93 15.51 -10.93
N LYS A 412 -3.04 15.51 -11.67
CA LYS A 412 -3.26 16.43 -12.80
C LYS A 412 -3.24 17.89 -12.36
N LEU A 413 -3.81 18.21 -11.19
CA LEU A 413 -3.81 19.58 -10.64
C LEU A 413 -2.40 20.00 -10.18
N ILE A 414 -1.64 19.07 -9.59
CA ILE A 414 -0.26 19.32 -9.17
C ILE A 414 0.63 19.61 -10.38
N LEU A 415 0.57 18.76 -11.40
CA LEU A 415 1.35 18.93 -12.63
C LEU A 415 0.98 20.21 -13.38
N LEU A 416 -0.31 20.48 -13.57
CA LEU A 416 -0.79 21.68 -14.24
C LEU A 416 -0.37 22.95 -13.48
N GLY A 417 -0.38 22.92 -12.14
CA GLY A 417 0.12 24.00 -11.31
C GLY A 417 1.64 24.22 -11.41
N ILE A 418 2.44 23.14 -11.47
CA ILE A 418 3.89 23.24 -11.71
C ILE A 418 4.16 23.88 -13.09
N ASP A 419 3.49 23.38 -14.13
CA ASP A 419 3.67 23.83 -15.51
C ASP A 419 3.31 25.32 -15.67
N ARG A 420 2.14 25.72 -15.15
CA ARG A 420 1.62 27.10 -15.18
C ARG A 420 2.20 28.02 -14.10
N ASN A 421 3.09 27.52 -13.22
CA ASN A 421 3.59 28.23 -12.03
C ASN A 421 2.49 28.68 -11.04
N ASP A 422 1.34 28.02 -11.07
CA ASP A 422 0.19 28.31 -10.21
C ASP A 422 0.29 27.50 -8.90
N THR A 423 0.86 28.15 -7.89
CA THR A 423 0.94 27.64 -6.51
C THR A 423 -0.42 27.27 -5.92
N ALA A 424 -1.51 27.93 -6.31
CA ALA A 424 -2.86 27.59 -5.83
C ALA A 424 -3.34 26.26 -6.43
N LEU A 425 -3.09 25.99 -7.72
CA LEU A 425 -3.34 24.67 -8.33
C LEU A 425 -2.48 23.56 -7.72
N ILE A 426 -1.19 23.82 -7.46
CA ILE A 426 -0.31 22.87 -6.75
C ILE A 426 -0.90 22.51 -5.38
N ILE A 427 -1.29 23.52 -4.60
CA ILE A 427 -1.89 23.33 -3.26
C ILE A 427 -3.25 22.62 -3.36
N LEU A 428 -4.06 22.93 -4.38
CA LEU A 428 -5.37 22.31 -4.63
C LEU A 428 -5.27 20.83 -5.06
N GLY A 429 -4.14 20.38 -5.59
CA GLY A 429 -3.85 18.96 -5.77
C GLY A 429 -3.23 18.30 -4.51
N ALA A 430 -2.25 18.97 -3.90
CA ALA A 430 -1.41 18.38 -2.85
C ALA A 430 -2.08 18.26 -1.47
N ILE A 431 -2.73 19.32 -0.97
CA ILE A 431 -3.42 19.26 0.34
C ILE A 431 -4.54 18.20 0.33
N PRO A 432 -5.40 18.10 -0.70
CA PRO A 432 -6.44 17.08 -0.73
C PRO A 432 -5.90 15.66 -0.82
N ALA A 433 -4.76 15.43 -1.49
CA ALA A 433 -4.11 14.12 -1.50
C ALA A 433 -3.61 13.74 -0.09
N ALA A 434 -3.00 14.68 0.63
CA ALA A 434 -2.58 14.48 2.02
C ALA A 434 -3.77 14.23 2.97
N LEU A 435 -4.84 15.03 2.86
CA LEU A 435 -6.07 14.84 3.63
C LEU A 435 -6.75 13.49 3.31
N LEU A 436 -6.71 13.06 2.05
CA LEU A 436 -7.24 11.76 1.62
C LEU A 436 -6.43 10.59 2.19
N ALA A 437 -5.10 10.71 2.21
CA ALA A 437 -4.23 9.72 2.84
C ALA A 437 -4.51 9.59 4.35
N ILE A 438 -4.72 10.72 5.05
CA ILE A 438 -5.10 10.74 6.47
C ILE A 438 -6.50 10.14 6.68
N LEU A 439 -7.48 10.49 5.84
CA LEU A 439 -8.84 9.95 5.91
C LEU A 439 -8.83 8.42 5.74
N PHE A 440 -8.07 7.91 4.77
CA PHE A 440 -7.95 6.47 4.54
C PHE A 440 -7.13 5.74 5.60
N ASP A 441 -6.08 6.36 6.15
CA ASP A 441 -5.39 5.83 7.33
C ASP A 441 -6.37 5.64 8.50
N VAL A 442 -7.19 6.65 8.79
CA VAL A 442 -8.20 6.62 9.87
C VAL A 442 -9.31 5.60 9.60
N LEU A 443 -9.86 5.53 8.39
CA LEU A 443 -10.91 4.55 8.04
C LEU A 443 -10.37 3.11 8.09
N LEU A 444 -9.18 2.85 7.55
CA LEU A 444 -8.53 1.53 7.64
C LEU A 444 -8.14 1.20 9.09
N ARG A 445 -7.79 2.19 9.93
CA ARG A 445 -7.54 1.97 11.36
C ARG A 445 -8.78 1.47 12.10
N GLN A 446 -10.00 1.90 11.72
CA GLN A 446 -11.24 1.36 12.30
C GLN A 446 -11.39 -0.14 12.04
N PHE A 447 -10.91 -0.64 10.89
CA PHE A 447 -10.94 -2.06 10.54
C PHE A 447 -10.00 -2.94 11.40
N GLN A 448 -9.11 -2.36 12.23
CA GLN A 448 -8.36 -3.12 13.24
C GLN A 448 -9.27 -3.82 14.28
N ARG A 449 -10.51 -3.34 14.47
CA ARG A 449 -11.52 -3.96 15.35
C ARG A 449 -12.43 -4.96 14.62
N ILE A 450 -12.17 -5.25 13.34
CA ILE A 450 -13.03 -6.06 12.47
C ILE A 450 -12.30 -7.34 12.06
N SER A 451 -13.02 -8.47 12.08
CA SER A 451 -12.50 -9.77 11.67
C SER A 451 -11.98 -9.75 10.21
N PHE A 452 -10.79 -10.29 9.96
CA PHE A 452 -10.12 -10.33 8.64
C PHE A 452 -11.05 -10.63 7.45
N ARG A 453 -11.93 -11.63 7.58
CA ARG A 453 -12.88 -12.01 6.51
C ARG A 453 -13.82 -10.86 6.12
N LYS A 454 -14.33 -10.09 7.09
CA LYS A 454 -15.15 -8.90 6.82
C LYS A 454 -14.31 -7.80 6.17
N THR A 455 -13.10 -7.55 6.66
CA THR A 455 -12.17 -6.57 6.06
C THR A 455 -11.87 -6.87 4.59
N MET A 456 -11.58 -8.13 4.26
CA MET A 456 -11.37 -8.56 2.87
C MET A 456 -12.63 -8.46 2.00
N ILE A 457 -13.81 -8.73 2.55
CA ILE A 457 -15.08 -8.50 1.84
C ILE A 457 -15.27 -7.00 1.58
N THR A 458 -15.08 -6.13 2.57
CA THR A 458 -15.22 -4.68 2.42
C THR A 458 -14.25 -4.12 1.36
N LEU A 459 -12.96 -4.49 1.42
CA LEU A 459 -11.97 -4.10 0.41
C LEU A 459 -12.34 -4.63 -0.99
N GLY A 460 -12.80 -5.88 -1.08
CA GLY A 460 -13.29 -6.48 -2.33
C GLY A 460 -14.51 -5.75 -2.89
N THR A 461 -15.47 -5.34 -2.05
CA THR A 461 -16.63 -4.55 -2.49
C THR A 461 -16.24 -3.13 -2.89
N LEU A 462 -15.28 -2.49 -2.22
CA LEU A 462 -14.78 -1.16 -2.61
C LEU A 462 -14.03 -1.21 -3.94
N ALA A 463 -13.20 -2.22 -4.15
CA ALA A 463 -12.52 -2.45 -5.44
C ALA A 463 -13.51 -2.81 -6.55
N LEU A 464 -14.51 -3.66 -6.28
CA LEU A 464 -15.56 -3.99 -7.23
C LEU A 464 -16.40 -2.74 -7.58
N VAL A 465 -16.74 -1.90 -6.62
CA VAL A 465 -17.43 -0.61 -6.88
C VAL A 465 -16.55 0.33 -7.70
N ALA A 466 -15.25 0.44 -7.40
CA ALA A 466 -14.33 1.25 -8.20
C ALA A 466 -14.22 0.73 -9.66
N VAL A 467 -14.10 -0.59 -9.85
CA VAL A 467 -14.11 -1.23 -11.18
C VAL A 467 -15.46 -1.05 -11.89
N LEU A 468 -16.58 -1.12 -11.17
CA LEU A 468 -17.91 -0.86 -11.73
C LEU A 468 -18.08 0.61 -12.12
N VAL A 469 -17.55 1.58 -11.36
CA VAL A 469 -17.56 3.00 -11.73
C VAL A 469 -16.68 3.28 -12.96
N ILE A 470 -15.65 2.47 -13.22
CA ILE A 470 -14.86 2.52 -14.47
C ILE A 470 -15.59 1.84 -15.64
N THR A 471 -16.22 0.68 -15.41
CA THR A 471 -16.81 -0.14 -16.48
C THR A 471 -18.25 0.24 -16.84
N ILE A 472 -19.04 0.81 -15.94
CA ILE A 472 -20.41 1.28 -16.24
C ILE A 472 -20.41 2.38 -17.32
N PRO A 473 -19.56 3.43 -17.25
CA PRO A 473 -19.40 4.40 -18.35
C PRO A 473 -18.85 3.80 -19.65
N TRP A 474 -18.24 2.61 -19.60
CA TRP A 474 -17.74 1.88 -20.78
C TRP A 474 -18.84 1.02 -21.40
N LEU A 475 -19.69 0.40 -20.57
CA LEU A 475 -20.86 -0.40 -20.96
C LEU A 475 -22.06 0.46 -21.40
N SER A 476 -22.20 1.68 -20.88
CA SER A 476 -23.24 2.63 -21.32
C SER A 476 -22.84 3.42 -22.58
N ARG A 477 -21.54 3.50 -22.90
CA ARG A 477 -21.04 3.97 -24.19
C ARG A 477 -21.16 2.87 -25.25
N GLY A 478 -22.40 2.57 -25.62
CA GLY A 478 -22.71 1.66 -26.72
C GLY A 478 -22.33 2.26 -28.07
N GLY A 479 -21.08 2.05 -28.50
CA GLY A 479 -20.58 2.42 -29.82
C GLY A 479 -19.68 3.66 -29.84
N GLN A 480 -18.68 3.59 -30.72
CA GLN A 480 -17.87 4.69 -31.30
C GLN A 480 -17.41 5.84 -30.38
N LYS A 481 -16.17 5.68 -29.90
CA LYS A 481 -15.16 6.72 -30.20
C LYS A 481 -14.44 6.26 -31.46
N ASP A 482 -14.13 7.17 -32.37
CA ASP A 482 -13.46 6.83 -33.63
C ASP A 482 -11.99 7.29 -33.64
N LEU A 483 -11.67 8.29 -32.80
CA LEU A 483 -10.35 8.91 -32.71
C LEU A 483 -10.00 9.35 -31.29
N VAL A 484 -8.71 9.27 -30.96
CA VAL A 484 -8.12 9.83 -29.74
C VAL A 484 -7.04 10.86 -30.10
N ILE A 485 -7.21 12.10 -29.64
CA ILE A 485 -6.25 13.19 -29.86
C ILE A 485 -5.58 13.57 -28.54
N ALA A 486 -4.26 13.73 -28.51
CA ALA A 486 -3.52 14.11 -27.30
C ALA A 486 -2.79 15.44 -27.45
N GLY A 487 -2.63 16.16 -26.34
CA GLY A 487 -1.84 17.38 -26.26
C GLY A 487 -0.63 17.17 -25.37
N LYS A 488 0.50 17.82 -25.71
CA LYS A 488 1.64 17.96 -24.80
C LYS A 488 1.22 18.80 -23.58
N LEU A 489 2.09 18.89 -22.57
CA LEU A 489 1.92 19.87 -21.48
C LEU A 489 2.03 21.31 -22.02
N GLY A 490 1.31 22.26 -21.41
CA GLY A 490 1.22 23.67 -21.82
C GLY A 490 -0.14 24.09 -22.43
N ALA A 491 -0.38 25.39 -22.56
CA ALA A 491 -1.61 25.94 -23.10
C ALA A 491 -1.79 25.70 -24.61
N GLU A 492 -0.76 25.98 -25.41
CA GLU A 492 -0.80 25.86 -26.88
C GLU A 492 -1.25 24.46 -27.36
N PRO A 493 -0.70 23.35 -26.87
CA PRO A 493 -1.20 22.02 -27.23
C PRO A 493 -2.64 21.77 -26.76
N GLU A 494 -3.04 22.26 -25.58
CA GLU A 494 -4.42 22.13 -25.09
C GLU A 494 -5.42 22.91 -25.96
N ILE A 495 -5.04 24.07 -26.49
CA ILE A 495 -5.87 24.88 -27.41
C ILE A 495 -6.01 24.14 -28.75
N LEU A 496 -4.89 23.70 -29.34
CA LEU A 496 -4.87 23.07 -30.66
C LEU A 496 -5.68 21.77 -30.71
N ILE A 497 -5.60 20.90 -29.70
CA ILE A 497 -6.41 19.67 -29.71
C ILE A 497 -7.90 19.94 -29.56
N ASN A 498 -8.30 21.04 -28.89
CA ASN A 498 -9.69 21.46 -28.86
C ASN A 498 -10.13 21.97 -30.24
N MET A 499 -9.29 22.71 -30.96
CA MET A 499 -9.58 23.09 -32.36
C MET A 499 -9.75 21.85 -33.25
N TYR A 500 -8.82 20.89 -33.17
CA TYR A 500 -8.87 19.66 -33.96
C TYR A 500 -10.18 18.88 -33.68
N LYS A 501 -10.57 18.71 -32.41
CA LYS A 501 -11.85 18.11 -32.03
C LYS A 501 -13.05 18.87 -32.59
N LEU A 502 -13.07 20.19 -32.44
CA LEU A 502 -14.20 21.04 -32.84
C LEU A 502 -14.43 21.00 -34.36
N LEU A 503 -13.36 20.96 -35.16
CA LEU A 503 -13.46 20.81 -36.62
C LEU A 503 -13.90 19.39 -37.01
N ILE A 504 -13.27 18.35 -36.45
CA ILE A 504 -13.59 16.95 -36.78
C ILE A 504 -15.04 16.60 -36.41
N GLU A 505 -15.53 17.03 -35.25
CA GLU A 505 -16.91 16.73 -34.81
C GLU A 505 -17.98 17.63 -35.43
N LYS A 506 -17.57 18.67 -36.19
CA LYS A 506 -18.46 19.50 -37.02
C LYS A 506 -18.58 18.92 -38.43
N ASP A 507 -17.45 18.68 -39.09
CA ASP A 507 -17.40 18.34 -40.52
C ASP A 507 -17.41 16.83 -40.79
N THR A 508 -17.41 15.99 -39.74
CA THR A 508 -17.51 14.53 -39.86
C THR A 508 -18.39 13.92 -38.76
N ASP A 509 -18.93 12.72 -39.00
CA ASP A 509 -19.65 11.95 -37.97
C ASP A 509 -18.75 11.43 -36.83
N LEU A 510 -17.43 11.44 -37.01
CA LEU A 510 -16.45 10.84 -36.09
C LEU A 510 -16.50 11.49 -34.70
N LYS A 511 -16.25 10.71 -33.65
CA LYS A 511 -16.23 11.19 -32.25
C LYS A 511 -14.84 11.13 -31.64
N VAL A 512 -14.44 12.24 -31.05
CA VAL A 512 -13.06 12.54 -30.62
C VAL A 512 -12.94 12.59 -29.10
N GLU A 513 -12.07 11.76 -28.54
CA GLU A 513 -11.62 11.89 -27.15
C GLU A 513 -10.34 12.73 -27.06
N LEU A 514 -10.26 13.63 -26.06
CA LEU A 514 -9.06 14.41 -25.78
C LEU A 514 -8.28 13.85 -24.59
N LYS A 515 -6.96 13.67 -24.78
CA LYS A 515 -5.98 13.41 -23.73
C LYS A 515 -5.07 14.66 -23.55
N PRO A 516 -5.55 15.74 -22.89
CA PRO A 516 -4.75 16.95 -22.65
C PRO A 516 -3.63 16.71 -21.62
N GLY A 517 -2.48 17.36 -21.82
CA GLY A 517 -1.35 17.29 -20.89
C GLY A 517 -0.74 15.89 -20.77
N LEU A 518 -0.78 15.09 -21.84
CA LEU A 518 -0.46 13.65 -21.80
C LEU A 518 1.03 13.37 -21.51
N GLY A 519 1.93 14.31 -21.81
CA GLY A 519 3.36 14.18 -21.55
C GLY A 519 4.21 15.20 -22.33
N LYS A 520 5.50 14.88 -22.50
CA LYS A 520 6.45 15.61 -23.36
C LYS A 520 6.60 14.95 -24.73
N THR A 521 7.25 15.63 -25.68
CA THR A 521 7.47 15.21 -27.08
C THR A 521 7.68 13.70 -27.30
N PRO A 522 8.68 13.00 -26.68
CA PRO A 522 8.90 11.58 -26.95
C PRO A 522 7.78 10.66 -26.43
N PHE A 523 6.98 11.13 -25.48
CA PHE A 523 5.87 10.37 -24.92
C PHE A 523 4.70 10.29 -25.92
N LEU A 524 4.31 11.42 -26.49
CA LEU A 524 3.21 11.48 -27.47
C LEU A 524 3.59 10.79 -28.79
N PHE A 525 4.85 10.92 -29.22
CA PHE A 525 5.34 10.19 -30.40
C PHE A 525 5.25 8.67 -30.22
N ASN A 526 5.68 8.13 -29.05
CA ASN A 526 5.55 6.71 -28.76
C ASN A 526 4.09 6.27 -28.56
N ALA A 527 3.23 7.14 -28.01
CA ALA A 527 1.79 6.91 -27.95
C ALA A 527 1.18 6.75 -29.35
N LEU A 528 1.51 7.66 -30.28
CA LEU A 528 1.03 7.64 -31.65
C LEU A 528 1.57 6.40 -32.40
N LYS A 529 2.85 6.09 -32.23
CA LYS A 529 3.51 4.90 -32.79
C LYS A 529 2.90 3.58 -32.29
N SER A 530 2.37 3.56 -31.07
CA SER A 530 1.73 2.39 -30.46
C SER A 530 0.22 2.29 -30.73
N GLY A 531 -0.39 3.35 -31.29
CA GLY A 531 -1.84 3.43 -31.49
C GLY A 531 -2.65 3.76 -30.23
N ASP A 532 -2.00 4.22 -29.15
CA ASP A 532 -2.69 4.73 -27.94
C ASP A 532 -3.39 6.07 -28.20
N ILE A 533 -2.98 6.76 -29.27
CA ILE A 533 -3.55 8.00 -29.81
C ILE A 533 -3.46 7.95 -31.34
N ASP A 534 -4.26 8.78 -32.02
CA ASP A 534 -4.36 8.81 -33.48
C ASP A 534 -3.81 10.09 -34.10
N ILE A 535 -3.89 11.22 -33.38
CA ILE A 535 -3.42 12.54 -33.81
C ILE A 535 -2.81 13.27 -32.61
N TYR A 536 -1.75 14.06 -32.82
CA TYR A 536 -1.35 15.11 -31.87
C TYR A 536 -0.68 16.32 -32.55
N PRO A 537 -0.62 17.52 -31.92
CA PRO A 537 0.11 18.67 -32.43
C PRO A 537 1.63 18.50 -32.22
N GLU A 538 2.40 18.57 -33.30
CA GLU A 538 3.86 18.50 -33.32
C GLU A 538 4.45 19.68 -34.10
N PHE A 539 5.76 19.93 -33.95
CA PHE A 539 6.46 21.02 -34.63
C PHE A 539 7.42 20.51 -35.71
N THR A 540 7.51 21.23 -36.83
CA THR A 540 8.41 20.92 -37.96
C THR A 540 9.86 20.65 -37.54
N GLY A 541 10.51 21.60 -36.87
CA GLY A 541 11.89 21.44 -36.39
C GLY A 541 12.06 20.36 -35.32
N THR A 542 11.01 20.06 -34.54
CA THR A 542 11.05 19.00 -33.52
C THR A 542 11.01 17.61 -34.13
N ALA A 543 10.28 17.40 -35.23
CA ALA A 543 10.26 16.12 -35.94
C ALA A 543 11.68 15.71 -36.42
N ILE A 544 12.39 16.67 -37.01
CA ILE A 544 13.76 16.50 -37.51
C ILE A 544 14.76 16.29 -36.35
N SER A 545 14.79 17.21 -35.39
CA SER A 545 15.80 17.20 -34.32
C SER A 545 15.57 16.11 -33.26
N GLU A 546 14.32 15.81 -32.89
CA GLU A 546 14.02 14.86 -31.81
C GLU A 546 13.71 13.44 -32.28
N PHE A 547 13.09 13.23 -33.44
CA PHE A 547 12.76 11.88 -33.91
C PHE A 547 13.74 11.33 -34.95
N MET A 548 14.02 12.11 -36.00
CA MET A 548 14.99 11.73 -37.03
C MET A 548 16.45 11.85 -36.53
N LYS A 549 16.68 12.66 -35.48
CA LYS A 549 18.02 13.03 -34.95
C LYS A 549 18.92 13.67 -36.02
N GLU A 550 18.31 14.41 -36.93
CA GLU A 550 18.96 15.15 -38.02
C GLU A 550 19.05 16.65 -37.70
N THR A 551 19.82 17.37 -38.52
CA THR A 551 19.82 18.84 -38.54
C THR A 551 18.84 19.34 -39.62
N ALA A 552 18.16 20.46 -39.36
CA ALA A 552 17.38 21.15 -40.38
C ALA A 552 18.27 21.58 -41.56
N VAL A 553 17.82 21.34 -42.80
CA VAL A 553 18.59 21.68 -44.02
C VAL A 553 18.83 23.18 -44.21
N SER A 554 17.92 24.02 -43.69
CA SER A 554 18.00 25.47 -43.70
C SER A 554 17.16 26.06 -42.56
N THR A 555 16.96 27.37 -42.56
CA THR A 555 15.97 28.05 -41.70
C THR A 555 14.71 28.47 -42.48
N ASP A 556 14.55 28.05 -43.74
CA ASP A 556 13.32 28.30 -44.49
C ASP A 556 12.16 27.42 -43.98
N ARG A 557 11.01 28.05 -43.77
CA ARG A 557 9.79 27.41 -43.26
C ARG A 557 9.33 26.22 -44.13
N LYS A 558 9.41 26.36 -45.46
CA LYS A 558 8.93 25.35 -46.41
C LYS A 558 9.91 24.20 -46.56
N GLU A 559 11.21 24.48 -46.72
CA GLU A 559 12.24 23.44 -46.85
C GLU A 559 12.30 22.55 -45.60
N VAL A 560 12.17 23.15 -44.40
CA VAL A 560 12.14 22.41 -43.13
C VAL A 560 10.82 21.64 -42.95
N TYR A 561 9.69 22.14 -43.43
CA TYR A 561 8.45 21.34 -43.50
C TYR A 561 8.60 20.14 -44.45
N GLU A 562 9.18 20.32 -45.63
CA GLU A 562 9.37 19.26 -46.61
C GLU A 562 10.33 18.16 -46.07
N GLN A 563 11.46 18.53 -45.44
CA GLN A 563 12.34 17.58 -44.75
C GLN A 563 11.59 16.82 -43.63
N ALA A 564 10.86 17.53 -42.76
CA ALA A 564 10.14 16.92 -41.65
C ALA A 564 9.05 15.94 -42.12
N LYS A 565 8.30 16.33 -43.15
CA LYS A 565 7.23 15.52 -43.73
C LYS A 565 7.75 14.23 -44.35
N ASP A 566 8.75 14.31 -45.21
CA ASP A 566 9.26 13.16 -45.95
C ASP A 566 10.07 12.22 -45.03
N GLY A 567 10.78 12.77 -44.04
CA GLY A 567 11.43 12.00 -42.98
C GLY A 567 10.45 11.24 -42.09
N MET A 568 9.38 11.89 -41.60
CA MET A 568 8.37 11.25 -40.76
C MET A 568 7.57 10.16 -41.50
N LEU A 569 7.32 10.35 -42.79
CA LEU A 569 6.68 9.34 -43.63
C LEU A 569 7.61 8.14 -43.88
N SER A 570 8.86 8.39 -44.27
CA SER A 570 9.81 7.32 -44.66
C SER A 570 10.40 6.54 -43.49
N GLN A 571 10.70 7.20 -42.36
CA GLN A 571 11.32 6.57 -41.20
C GLN A 571 10.30 5.96 -40.22
N PHE A 572 9.09 6.52 -40.14
CA PHE A 572 8.12 6.18 -39.08
C PHE A 572 6.70 5.84 -39.55
N ASN A 573 6.42 5.88 -40.87
CA ASN A 573 5.08 5.67 -41.43
C ASN A 573 4.01 6.63 -40.86
N MET A 574 4.42 7.88 -40.58
CA MET A 574 3.55 8.94 -40.06
C MET A 574 3.36 10.07 -41.07
N VAL A 575 2.19 10.68 -41.07
CA VAL A 575 1.81 11.77 -41.98
C VAL A 575 1.81 13.08 -41.20
N LEU A 576 2.68 14.00 -41.61
CA LEU A 576 2.76 15.38 -41.10
C LEU A 576 1.92 16.28 -42.02
N LEU A 577 0.85 16.87 -41.51
CA LEU A 577 -0.04 17.75 -42.30
C LEU A 577 0.59 19.14 -42.53
N ASN A 578 -0.07 19.97 -43.35
CA ASN A 578 0.47 21.30 -43.65
C ASN A 578 0.45 22.16 -42.37
N PRO A 579 1.52 22.94 -42.09
CA PRO A 579 1.63 23.71 -40.86
C PRO A 579 0.71 24.94 -40.81
N MET A 580 0.44 25.36 -39.58
CA MET A 580 -0.10 26.68 -39.24
C MET A 580 0.97 27.77 -39.47
N ASP A 581 0.57 29.04 -39.60
CA ASP A 581 1.50 30.14 -39.94
C ASP A 581 2.43 30.52 -38.77
N TYR A 582 1.99 30.33 -37.53
CA TYR A 582 2.82 30.61 -36.36
C TYR A 582 4.05 29.69 -36.30
N ASN A 583 5.14 30.22 -35.77
CA ASN A 583 6.46 29.61 -35.72
C ASN A 583 7.02 29.69 -34.31
N ASN A 584 6.73 28.69 -33.46
CA ASN A 584 7.09 28.64 -32.03
C ASN A 584 8.57 28.32 -31.81
N THR A 585 9.43 29.24 -32.25
CA THR A 585 10.88 29.17 -32.17
C THR A 585 11.42 30.19 -31.17
N TYR A 586 12.73 30.12 -30.89
CA TYR A 586 13.41 31.13 -30.10
C TYR A 586 13.31 32.52 -30.72
N THR A 587 13.26 33.54 -29.88
CA THR A 587 13.30 34.94 -30.32
C THR A 587 13.95 35.82 -29.26
N LEU A 588 14.19 37.08 -29.62
CA LEU A 588 14.61 38.13 -28.71
C LEU A 588 13.45 39.10 -28.45
N ALA A 589 13.27 39.48 -27.20
CA ALA A 589 12.21 40.40 -26.79
C ALA A 589 12.73 41.55 -25.91
N VAL A 590 12.17 42.73 -26.10
CA VAL A 590 12.48 43.96 -25.33
C VAL A 590 11.17 44.59 -24.81
N PRO A 591 11.16 45.34 -23.70
CA PRO A 591 9.97 46.10 -23.30
C PRO A 591 9.54 47.09 -24.38
N GLN A 592 8.23 47.31 -24.56
CA GLN A 592 7.69 48.28 -25.52
C GLN A 592 8.41 49.65 -25.44
N LYS A 593 8.62 50.18 -24.23
CA LYS A 593 9.35 51.44 -24.00
C LYS A 593 10.77 51.46 -24.58
N VAL A 594 11.45 50.32 -24.63
CA VAL A 594 12.82 50.16 -25.14
C VAL A 594 12.80 50.03 -26.66
N ALA A 595 11.83 49.31 -27.22
CA ALA A 595 11.58 49.31 -28.65
C ALA A 595 11.24 50.71 -29.17
N ASP A 596 10.33 51.44 -28.49
CA ASP A 596 9.94 52.80 -28.84
C ASP A 596 11.12 53.78 -28.73
N GLN A 597 11.90 53.71 -27.65
CA GLN A 597 13.04 54.60 -27.38
C GLN A 597 14.16 54.48 -28.43
N PHE A 598 14.40 53.27 -28.94
CA PHE A 598 15.52 52.97 -29.84
C PHE A 598 15.07 52.58 -31.26
N ASN A 599 13.76 52.65 -31.56
CA ASN A 599 13.12 52.22 -32.82
C ASN A 599 13.52 50.78 -33.24
N LEU A 600 13.50 49.84 -32.29
CA LEU A 600 13.86 48.45 -32.53
C LEU A 600 12.70 47.66 -33.15
N LYS A 601 12.96 46.94 -34.23
CA LYS A 601 12.00 46.02 -34.87
C LYS A 601 12.62 44.67 -35.20
N THR A 602 13.90 44.67 -35.56
CA THR A 602 14.69 43.52 -35.98
C THR A 602 15.77 43.19 -34.97
N ILE A 603 16.35 41.98 -35.05
CA ILE A 603 17.54 41.63 -34.27
C ILE A 603 18.76 42.42 -34.74
N SER A 604 18.87 42.75 -36.04
CA SER A 604 19.91 43.64 -36.57
C SER A 604 19.93 45.03 -35.90
N ASP A 605 18.77 45.62 -35.56
CA ASP A 605 18.71 46.97 -34.96
C ASP A 605 19.48 47.06 -33.64
N LEU A 606 19.47 45.98 -32.83
CA LEU A 606 20.18 45.89 -31.55
C LEU A 606 21.69 46.17 -31.69
N LYS A 607 22.29 45.95 -32.87
CA LYS A 607 23.70 46.22 -33.14
C LYS A 607 24.09 47.68 -32.93
N SER A 608 23.15 48.60 -33.18
CA SER A 608 23.36 50.04 -32.98
C SER A 608 23.33 50.47 -31.51
N VAL A 609 22.61 49.72 -30.66
CA VAL A 609 22.39 50.03 -29.23
C VAL A 609 22.95 48.99 -28.28
N GLN A 610 23.80 48.07 -28.76
CA GLN A 610 24.30 46.92 -27.98
C GLN A 610 25.04 47.30 -26.69
N GLN A 611 25.54 48.54 -26.57
CA GLN A 611 26.19 49.06 -25.35
C GLN A 611 25.19 49.49 -24.28
N GLN A 612 23.95 49.80 -24.67
CA GLN A 612 22.83 50.17 -23.81
C GLN A 612 21.98 48.95 -23.40
N ILE A 613 22.27 47.77 -23.97
CA ILE A 613 21.60 46.52 -23.65
C ILE A 613 22.19 45.86 -22.39
N LYS A 614 21.28 45.40 -21.54
CA LYS A 614 21.47 44.43 -20.46
C LYS A 614 20.67 43.19 -20.83
N ALA A 615 21.33 42.16 -21.31
CA ALA A 615 20.67 40.91 -21.70
C ALA A 615 20.50 39.98 -20.49
N GLY A 616 19.30 39.46 -20.29
CA GLY A 616 19.03 38.35 -19.37
C GLY A 616 18.59 37.12 -20.16
N PHE A 617 19.47 36.13 -20.27
CA PHE A 617 19.23 34.92 -21.07
C PHE A 617 19.07 33.68 -20.21
N THR A 618 18.41 32.65 -20.72
CA THR A 618 18.59 31.30 -20.16
C THR A 618 20.04 30.84 -20.35
N LEU A 619 20.52 29.95 -19.47
CA LEU A 619 21.83 29.32 -19.64
C LEU A 619 21.90 28.56 -20.98
N GLU A 620 20.84 27.81 -21.31
CA GLU A 620 20.74 27.08 -22.57
C GLU A 620 20.85 27.98 -23.81
N PHE A 621 20.08 29.08 -23.88
CA PHE A 621 20.17 30.02 -24.99
C PHE A 621 21.53 30.71 -25.08
N SER A 622 22.23 30.89 -23.96
CA SER A 622 23.54 31.57 -23.93
C SER A 622 24.64 30.79 -24.64
N ASP A 623 24.62 29.46 -24.53
CA ASP A 623 25.69 28.57 -25.01
C ASP A 623 25.39 27.92 -26.37
N ARG A 624 24.19 28.14 -26.94
CA ARG A 624 23.72 27.50 -28.18
C ARG A 624 24.12 28.20 -29.47
N GLU A 625 24.45 27.40 -30.48
CA GLU A 625 24.73 27.82 -31.86
C GLU A 625 23.50 28.38 -32.58
N ASP A 626 22.30 27.88 -32.26
CA ASP A 626 20.99 28.44 -32.61
C ASP A 626 20.46 29.38 -31.51
N GLY A 627 21.35 29.94 -30.69
CA GLY A 627 21.09 30.89 -29.62
C GLY A 627 22.04 32.08 -29.66
N TYR A 628 22.53 32.53 -28.51
CA TYR A 628 23.39 33.72 -28.42
C TYR A 628 24.76 33.54 -29.11
N VAL A 629 25.33 32.33 -29.16
CA VAL A 629 26.55 32.08 -29.96
C VAL A 629 26.27 32.31 -31.45
N GLY A 630 25.09 31.91 -31.91
CA GLY A 630 24.57 32.21 -33.25
C GLY A 630 24.43 33.71 -33.51
N ILE A 631 23.83 34.46 -32.57
CA ILE A 631 23.70 35.93 -32.66
C ILE A 631 25.09 36.59 -32.76
N GLN A 632 26.07 36.16 -31.95
CA GLN A 632 27.43 36.70 -32.01
C GLN A 632 28.12 36.45 -33.36
N LYS A 633 27.84 35.31 -34.02
CA LYS A 633 28.45 34.94 -35.30
C LYS A 633 27.74 35.57 -36.51
N LYS A 634 26.42 35.47 -36.56
CA LYS A 634 25.59 35.85 -37.71
C LYS A 634 25.32 37.35 -37.74
N TYR A 635 24.77 37.88 -36.65
CA TYR A 635 24.49 39.30 -36.50
C TYR A 635 25.72 40.15 -36.16
N GLY A 636 26.75 39.56 -35.55
CA GLY A 636 27.94 40.28 -35.11
C GLY A 636 27.65 41.26 -33.96
N ILE A 637 26.77 40.86 -33.04
CA ILE A 637 26.34 41.63 -31.86
C ILE A 637 26.96 41.00 -30.61
N LYS A 638 27.53 41.83 -29.72
CA LYS A 638 28.10 41.39 -28.44
C LYS A 638 27.70 42.37 -27.34
N PHE A 639 26.75 41.96 -26.50
CA PHE A 639 26.31 42.75 -25.35
C PHE A 639 27.40 42.75 -24.26
N PRO A 640 27.75 43.91 -23.67
CA PRO A 640 28.75 43.99 -22.60
C PRO A 640 28.22 43.45 -21.27
N ASN A 641 26.89 43.41 -21.10
CA ASN A 641 26.22 42.91 -19.90
C ASN A 641 25.27 41.77 -20.31
N VAL A 642 25.67 40.53 -20.04
CA VAL A 642 24.84 39.33 -20.19
C VAL A 642 24.77 38.64 -18.83
N ALA A 643 23.55 38.37 -18.35
CA ALA A 643 23.30 37.61 -17.14
C ALA A 643 22.50 36.34 -17.46
N THR A 644 22.98 35.19 -17.01
CA THR A 644 22.24 33.93 -17.09
C THR A 644 21.28 33.80 -15.91
N MET A 645 20.04 33.37 -16.16
CA MET A 645 19.01 33.23 -15.13
C MET A 645 17.85 32.32 -15.56
N GLU A 646 17.11 31.78 -14.59
CA GLU A 646 16.00 30.86 -14.80
C GLU A 646 14.90 31.42 -15.72
N PRO A 647 14.25 30.59 -16.58
CA PRO A 647 13.30 31.05 -17.59
C PRO A 647 12.24 32.03 -17.09
N LYS A 648 11.56 31.69 -15.98
CA LYS A 648 10.47 32.52 -15.42
C LYS A 648 10.96 33.73 -14.61
N LEU A 649 12.24 33.81 -14.26
CA LEU A 649 12.81 34.98 -13.56
C LEU A 649 13.15 36.12 -14.53
N ARG A 650 13.43 35.83 -15.81
CA ARG A 650 13.75 36.83 -16.84
C ARG A 650 12.61 37.83 -17.03
N TYR A 651 11.38 37.32 -17.11
CA TYR A 651 10.16 38.14 -17.18
C TYR A 651 9.95 39.06 -15.95
N ALA A 652 10.30 38.59 -14.74
CA ALA A 652 10.27 39.43 -13.54
C ALA A 652 11.43 40.45 -13.50
N ALA A 653 12.62 40.09 -13.98
CA ALA A 653 13.79 40.96 -14.03
C ALA A 653 13.62 42.11 -15.05
N VAL A 654 13.04 41.83 -16.22
CA VAL A 654 12.75 42.86 -17.23
C VAL A 654 11.66 43.82 -16.77
N GLN A 655 10.66 43.34 -16.01
CA GLN A 655 9.63 44.20 -15.40
C GLN A 655 10.21 45.20 -14.38
N ARG A 656 11.27 44.81 -13.65
CA ARG A 656 11.98 45.71 -12.72
C ARG A 656 12.98 46.64 -13.40
N GLY A 657 13.36 46.38 -14.66
CA GLY A 657 14.44 47.10 -15.35
C GLY A 657 15.86 46.64 -14.99
N ASP A 658 15.98 45.47 -14.34
CA ASP A 658 17.27 44.83 -14.06
C ASP A 658 17.98 44.50 -15.38
N ILE A 659 17.20 43.98 -16.34
CA ILE A 659 17.55 43.70 -17.74
C ILE A 659 16.61 44.48 -18.68
N ASN A 660 16.96 44.61 -19.96
CA ASN A 660 16.12 45.25 -20.99
C ASN A 660 16.04 44.47 -22.32
N LEU A 661 16.73 43.33 -22.42
CA LEU A 661 16.62 42.34 -23.49
C LEU A 661 16.55 40.94 -22.86
N LEU A 662 15.75 40.05 -23.43
CA LEU A 662 15.68 38.64 -23.04
C LEU A 662 15.42 37.73 -24.26
N ASP A 663 15.76 36.46 -24.12
CA ASP A 663 15.27 35.37 -24.96
C ASP A 663 13.78 35.06 -24.67
N ALA A 664 13.07 34.46 -25.61
CA ALA A 664 11.71 33.97 -25.41
C ALA A 664 11.38 32.88 -26.44
N TYR A 665 10.26 32.19 -26.27
CA TYR A 665 9.59 31.56 -27.41
C TYR A 665 8.60 32.54 -28.02
N SER A 666 8.50 32.59 -29.35
CA SER A 666 7.66 33.55 -30.08
C SER A 666 6.16 33.51 -29.70
N THR A 667 5.67 32.39 -29.15
CA THR A 667 4.27 32.22 -28.72
C THR A 667 4.06 32.36 -27.20
N ASP A 668 5.10 32.69 -26.41
CA ASP A 668 5.03 32.85 -24.95
C ASP A 668 3.93 33.85 -24.53
N SER A 669 3.04 33.42 -23.62
CA SER A 669 1.99 34.28 -23.02
C SER A 669 2.57 35.51 -22.31
N GLU A 670 3.73 35.33 -21.70
CA GLU A 670 4.46 36.32 -20.93
C GLU A 670 4.87 37.53 -21.78
N LEU A 671 5.11 37.36 -23.08
CA LEU A 671 5.36 38.47 -24.00
C LEU A 671 4.22 39.50 -24.01
N ARG A 672 2.96 39.03 -23.98
CA ARG A 672 1.78 39.90 -23.85
C ARG A 672 1.59 40.40 -22.41
N GLN A 673 1.79 39.55 -21.41
CA GLN A 673 1.67 39.92 -19.99
C GLN A 673 2.58 41.08 -19.58
N TYR A 674 3.84 41.05 -20.03
CA TYR A 674 4.88 42.03 -19.68
C TYR A 674 5.04 43.15 -20.72
N LYS A 675 4.20 43.17 -21.77
CA LYS A 675 4.19 44.16 -22.86
C LYS A 675 5.56 44.27 -23.55
N LEU A 676 6.04 43.13 -24.01
CA LEU A 676 7.31 42.96 -24.69
C LEU A 676 7.08 42.94 -26.22
N VAL A 677 7.93 43.66 -26.94
CA VAL A 677 8.04 43.61 -28.40
C VAL A 677 9.00 42.49 -28.76
N VAL A 678 8.51 41.56 -29.58
CA VAL A 678 9.29 40.52 -30.24
C VAL A 678 10.07 41.16 -31.40
N LEU A 679 11.35 40.82 -31.53
CA LEU A 679 12.19 41.33 -32.62
C LEU A 679 12.26 40.31 -33.76
N GLU A 680 12.10 40.80 -34.98
CA GLU A 680 12.17 40.01 -36.21
C GLU A 680 13.57 39.45 -36.43
N ASP A 681 13.66 38.13 -36.65
CA ASP A 681 14.89 37.40 -37.01
C ASP A 681 15.22 37.63 -38.49
N ASP A 682 15.54 38.88 -38.83
CA ASP A 682 15.76 39.42 -40.18
C ASP A 682 16.87 38.73 -40.99
N GLN A 683 17.69 37.88 -40.36
CA GLN A 683 18.69 37.05 -41.04
C GLN A 683 18.37 35.54 -40.97
N GLY A 684 17.29 35.15 -40.29
CA GLY A 684 16.84 33.75 -40.15
C GLY A 684 17.86 32.89 -39.41
N LEU A 685 18.27 33.25 -38.20
CA LEU A 685 19.12 32.44 -37.33
C LEU A 685 18.37 31.22 -36.77
N PHE A 686 17.11 31.39 -36.34
CA PHE A 686 16.39 30.38 -35.58
C PHE A 686 15.69 29.37 -36.50
N PRO A 687 15.84 28.05 -36.29
CA PRO A 687 15.16 27.05 -37.10
C PRO A 687 13.63 27.09 -36.85
N PRO A 688 12.80 26.84 -37.89
CA PRO A 688 11.36 26.98 -37.76
C PRO A 688 10.68 25.76 -37.08
N TYR A 689 9.84 26.07 -36.10
CA TYR A 689 9.00 25.14 -35.35
C TYR A 689 7.53 25.54 -35.54
N GLN A 690 7.02 25.37 -36.76
CA GLN A 690 5.61 25.61 -37.03
C GLN A 690 4.77 24.45 -36.51
N GLY A 691 3.65 24.75 -35.87
CA GLY A 691 2.70 23.74 -35.39
C GLY A 691 1.99 23.04 -36.54
N THR A 692 1.85 21.72 -36.45
CA THR A 692 1.17 20.88 -37.45
C THR A 692 0.53 19.64 -36.80
N PRO A 693 -0.63 19.16 -37.28
CA PRO A 693 -1.15 17.85 -36.92
C PRO A 693 -0.25 16.72 -37.45
N LEU A 694 0.18 15.84 -36.55
CA LEU A 694 0.87 14.58 -36.86
C LEU A 694 -0.05 13.39 -36.55
N LEU A 695 -0.18 12.46 -37.50
CA LEU A 695 -0.98 11.25 -37.38
C LEU A 695 -0.30 10.03 -38.02
N ARG A 696 -0.77 8.81 -37.73
CA ARG A 696 -0.31 7.59 -38.44
C ARG A 696 -0.77 7.61 -39.89
N LYS A 697 0.02 7.04 -40.82
CA LYS A 697 -0.44 6.82 -42.19
C LYS A 697 -1.70 5.94 -42.24
N GLU A 698 -1.77 4.92 -41.38
CA GLU A 698 -2.93 4.05 -41.22
C GLU A 698 -4.21 4.85 -40.92
N THR A 699 -4.16 5.78 -39.96
CA THR A 699 -5.27 6.69 -39.61
C THR A 699 -5.63 7.61 -40.78
N ALA A 700 -4.64 8.15 -41.50
CA ALA A 700 -4.87 9.03 -42.65
C ALA A 700 -5.51 8.29 -43.84
N ASP A 701 -5.08 7.06 -44.11
CA ASP A 701 -5.62 6.22 -45.20
C ASP A 701 -7.02 5.67 -44.85
N GLN A 702 -7.31 5.41 -43.56
CA GLN A 702 -8.61 4.96 -43.08
C GLN A 702 -9.67 6.08 -43.08
N TYR A 703 -9.26 7.32 -42.78
CA TYR A 703 -10.15 8.47 -42.64
C TYR A 703 -9.63 9.69 -43.44
N PRO A 704 -9.60 9.64 -44.78
CA PRO A 704 -9.04 10.70 -45.62
C PRO A 704 -9.67 12.08 -45.38
N GLN A 705 -10.94 12.14 -44.96
CA GLN A 705 -11.62 13.39 -44.59
C GLN A 705 -10.94 14.14 -43.43
N LEU A 706 -10.20 13.45 -42.55
CA LEU A 706 -9.41 14.11 -41.49
C LEU A 706 -8.29 14.97 -42.06
N VAL A 707 -7.70 14.53 -43.19
CA VAL A 707 -6.65 15.28 -43.87
C VAL A 707 -7.22 16.59 -44.39
N GLU A 708 -8.42 16.59 -44.99
CA GLU A 708 -9.07 17.81 -45.47
C GLU A 708 -9.48 18.74 -44.31
N VAL A 709 -10.14 18.19 -43.28
CA VAL A 709 -10.64 18.96 -42.14
C VAL A 709 -9.52 19.60 -41.30
N LEU A 710 -8.44 18.86 -41.00
CA LEU A 710 -7.33 19.41 -40.22
C LEU A 710 -6.50 20.43 -41.02
N ASN A 711 -6.42 20.28 -42.35
CA ASN A 711 -5.76 21.27 -43.22
C ASN A 711 -6.55 22.59 -43.36
N GLN A 712 -7.77 22.73 -42.81
CA GLN A 712 -8.42 24.05 -42.72
C GLN A 712 -7.62 25.06 -41.86
N LEU A 713 -6.76 24.57 -40.96
CA LEU A 713 -5.84 25.36 -40.15
C LEU A 713 -4.49 25.64 -40.85
N ALA A 714 -4.23 25.05 -42.02
CA ALA A 714 -2.98 25.28 -42.75
C ALA A 714 -2.85 26.75 -43.14
N GLY A 715 -1.71 27.37 -42.82
CA GLY A 715 -1.49 28.81 -43.02
C GLY A 715 -2.45 29.72 -42.22
N ARG A 716 -3.12 29.21 -41.19
CA ARG A 716 -3.89 30.00 -40.21
C ARG A 716 -3.12 30.11 -38.90
N ILE A 717 -3.61 30.96 -37.98
CA ILE A 717 -3.01 31.27 -36.67
C ILE A 717 -1.62 31.87 -36.83
N THR A 718 -1.49 33.18 -36.66
CA THR A 718 -0.17 33.86 -36.64
C THR A 718 0.45 33.84 -35.23
N ASP A 719 1.73 34.19 -35.11
CA ASP A 719 2.43 34.29 -33.82
C ASP A 719 1.69 35.20 -32.80
N ASP A 720 1.07 36.28 -33.28
CA ASP A 720 0.32 37.22 -32.42
C ASP A 720 -1.04 36.66 -31.98
N GLU A 721 -1.69 35.86 -32.83
CA GLU A 721 -2.92 35.16 -32.47
C GLU A 721 -2.64 34.02 -31.48
N MET A 722 -1.57 33.25 -31.71
CA MET A 722 -1.16 32.18 -30.79
C MET A 722 -0.72 32.75 -29.43
N ARG A 723 0.05 33.85 -29.40
CA ARG A 723 0.36 34.59 -28.15
C ARG A 723 -0.90 35.04 -27.42
N GLN A 724 -1.92 35.55 -28.12
CA GLN A 724 -3.16 35.97 -27.46
C GLN A 724 -3.91 34.78 -26.87
N MET A 725 -4.04 33.67 -27.61
CA MET A 725 -4.73 32.48 -27.12
C MET A 725 -4.00 31.83 -25.93
N ASN A 726 -2.66 31.77 -25.97
CA ASN A 726 -1.82 31.34 -24.84
C ASN A 726 -2.00 32.26 -23.62
N TYR A 727 -2.05 33.58 -23.83
CA TYR A 727 -2.27 34.57 -22.77
C TYR A 727 -3.63 34.41 -22.08
N GLU A 728 -4.72 34.17 -22.83
CA GLU A 728 -6.04 33.92 -22.24
C GLU A 728 -6.04 32.69 -21.32
N VAL A 729 -5.40 31.59 -21.73
CA VAL A 729 -5.35 30.34 -20.93
C VAL A 729 -4.40 30.44 -19.73
N ASN A 730 -3.21 31.00 -19.91
CA ASN A 730 -2.17 31.03 -18.87
C ASN A 730 -2.34 32.17 -17.86
N VAL A 731 -2.82 33.34 -18.29
CA VAL A 731 -2.85 34.56 -17.45
C VAL A 731 -4.26 34.94 -17.03
N ASN A 732 -5.24 34.89 -17.95
CA ASN A 732 -6.64 35.18 -17.62
C ASN A 732 -7.41 33.96 -17.08
N GLY A 733 -6.83 32.76 -17.18
CA GLY A 733 -7.42 31.51 -16.67
C GLY A 733 -8.59 30.98 -17.51
N ALA A 734 -8.72 31.42 -18.76
CA ALA A 734 -9.74 30.94 -19.68
C ALA A 734 -9.59 29.44 -19.97
N SER A 735 -10.69 28.76 -20.32
CA SER A 735 -10.62 27.35 -20.70
C SER A 735 -10.06 27.20 -22.13
N PRO A 736 -9.13 26.26 -22.39
CA PRO A 736 -8.60 26.04 -23.75
C PRO A 736 -9.67 25.74 -24.79
N GLN A 737 -10.75 25.06 -24.39
CA GLN A 737 -11.90 24.77 -25.25
C GLN A 737 -12.65 26.05 -25.68
N GLN A 738 -12.85 26.99 -24.76
CA GLN A 738 -13.49 28.27 -25.08
C GLN A 738 -12.60 29.08 -26.01
N VAL A 739 -11.30 29.22 -25.70
CA VAL A 739 -10.35 29.97 -26.54
C VAL A 739 -10.25 29.38 -27.96
N ALA A 740 -10.26 28.05 -28.09
CA ALA A 740 -10.34 27.38 -29.40
C ALA A 740 -11.67 27.68 -30.13
N THR A 741 -12.80 27.71 -29.42
CA THR A 741 -14.12 28.01 -29.99
C THR A 741 -14.19 29.45 -30.50
N ASP A 742 -13.77 30.40 -29.66
CA ASP A 742 -13.78 31.84 -29.96
C ASP A 742 -12.90 32.16 -31.18
N TYR A 743 -11.73 31.50 -31.30
CA TYR A 743 -10.86 31.62 -32.47
C TYR A 743 -11.51 31.07 -33.74
N LEU A 744 -12.04 29.85 -33.71
CA LEU A 744 -12.60 29.22 -34.91
C LEU A 744 -13.86 29.97 -35.41
N GLN A 745 -14.67 30.52 -34.51
CA GLN A 745 -15.79 31.40 -34.89
C GLN A 745 -15.28 32.70 -35.54
N LYS A 746 -14.28 33.38 -34.93
CA LYS A 746 -13.63 34.56 -35.52
C LYS A 746 -13.02 34.29 -36.90
N ALA A 747 -12.46 33.09 -37.10
CA ALA A 747 -11.85 32.66 -38.36
C ALA A 747 -12.85 32.22 -39.44
N GLY A 748 -14.15 32.08 -39.11
CA GLY A 748 -15.19 31.57 -40.00
C GLY A 748 -15.15 30.05 -40.22
N LEU A 749 -14.55 29.31 -39.28
CA LEU A 749 -14.34 27.85 -39.35
C LEU A 749 -15.32 27.05 -38.47
N LEU A 750 -15.98 27.67 -37.48
CA LEU A 750 -17.13 27.10 -36.76
C LEU A 750 -18.44 27.75 -37.21
#